data_AF-A0A452IKX4-F1
#
_entry.id   AF-A0A452IKX4-F1
#
_cell.length_a   1.000
_cell.length_b   1.000
_cell.length_c   1.000
_cell.angle_alpha   90.00
_cell.angle_beta   90.00
_cell.angle_gamma   90.00
#
_symmetry.space_group_name_H-M   'P 1'
#
loop_
_entity.id
_entity.type
_entity.pdbx_description
1 polymer ?
#
loop_
_entity_poly.entity_id
_entity_poly.type
_entity_poly.pdbx_seq_one_letter_code
_entity_poly.pdbx_strand_id
1 'polypeptide(L)'
;MDDDFTISLTPPYLTESLEMAMEVEKENSRPPCFSCALDNRDGGRNFSVESHLASGSLKRLLLRLDPSPTDYEEDTVEIFGFHWVTEIALVESCRLLFGLLRYDILITSLTRFQYLIILCQAANLHSEAGNIRHECIIFLHYVKVFIFRYLESHKTEDDGLLHPYEELEVQLPSVLVEELHALTLHIGHLYELPSSILGAFTIQHQAKLFPPSWHLLHLHLDIHWLVLEILHVLSEKMLRQIVYAHQFMNLTGENLTNISLFEAHCGNLFCDLINLSINKYTKVRPSEALTSHHYPCSCIKELWVLLIHLLDHRNKGSHTESFWSWVNKLLKKVFERPSTAEGMSVFEPVQCKDPLSFSWWIITHLASLYQFDRNGNVEEKKQVESNWHFVEELLKRSTDAQAAVLEEQIRMHLQCCLTLCSFWDLNLPTVTILWEYYCKNLNSSFTIPWLGLKGLASVSKTPLSMLELVKSCCSDQQSPDLYKSSNSYLIFLCILAQMMKEAMDSNVTHPWKQIKGRIYSKFHQKRMRELTEVGLQNFFNLFLVLAAVAETEDIASRVLDLLDFLSPTSISTSQRALIWRGYFAFLLMYIEKNMDISVLAEKLSHAFCEKAKEFLVTKNDHTHKQNLWTPLSTYIDGVQEVPSAFSQSPG
;
A
#
# COMPACT_ATOMS: atom_id res chain seq x y z
N MET A 1 -5.52 -25.90 -87.29
CA MET A 1 -4.37 -25.78 -86.37
C MET A 1 -4.75 -24.69 -85.37
N ASP A 2 -5.85 -24.84 -84.65
CA ASP A 2 -6.13 -25.85 -83.59
C ASP A 2 -5.17 -25.59 -82.42
N ASP A 3 -5.62 -24.91 -81.35
CA ASP A 3 -6.35 -25.57 -80.25
C ASP A 3 -6.56 -24.62 -79.04
N ASP A 4 -7.80 -24.66 -78.56
CA ASP A 4 -8.29 -24.66 -77.17
C ASP A 4 -7.82 -23.63 -76.13
N PHE A 5 -8.76 -22.73 -75.84
CA PHE A 5 -9.02 -22.20 -74.51
C PHE A 5 -9.43 -23.33 -73.55
N THR A 6 -8.60 -23.63 -72.55
CA THR A 6 -9.03 -24.27 -71.30
C THR A 6 -8.73 -23.36 -70.12
N ILE A 7 -9.80 -22.86 -69.50
CA ILE A 7 -9.79 -22.12 -68.25
C ILE A 7 -9.57 -23.14 -67.12
N SER A 8 -8.43 -23.07 -66.43
CA SER A 8 -8.25 -23.76 -65.15
C SER A 8 -8.81 -22.89 -64.03
N LEU A 9 -9.84 -23.41 -63.35
CA LEU A 9 -10.41 -22.89 -62.12
C LEU A 9 -9.59 -23.44 -60.95
N THR A 10 -8.58 -22.70 -60.50
CA THR A 10 -7.93 -22.94 -59.21
C THR A 10 -7.52 -21.59 -58.61
N PRO A 11 -7.97 -21.25 -57.39
CA PRO A 11 -7.54 -20.00 -56.74
C PRO A 11 -6.04 -20.09 -56.43
N PRO A 12 -5.31 -18.95 -56.41
CA PRO A 12 -3.89 -18.96 -56.10
C PRO A 12 -3.72 -19.40 -54.64
N TYR A 13 -2.95 -20.47 -54.44
CA TYR A 13 -2.53 -20.98 -53.14
C TYR A 13 -1.95 -19.83 -52.30
N LEU A 14 -2.62 -19.54 -51.18
CA LEU A 14 -2.07 -18.72 -50.10
C LEU A 14 -0.85 -19.45 -49.56
N THR A 15 0.29 -18.76 -49.50
CA THR A 15 1.55 -19.29 -48.98
C THR A 15 1.40 -19.76 -47.53
N GLU A 16 1.97 -20.92 -47.20
CA GLU A 16 2.06 -21.49 -45.84
C GLU A 16 2.55 -20.47 -44.80
N SER A 17 3.28 -19.43 -45.18
CA SER A 17 3.72 -18.34 -44.29
C SER A 17 2.59 -17.39 -43.85
N LEU A 18 1.55 -17.24 -44.66
CA LEU A 18 0.35 -16.47 -44.31
C LEU A 18 -0.61 -17.35 -43.52
N GLU A 19 -0.71 -18.65 -43.80
CA GLU A 19 -1.41 -19.60 -42.94
C GLU A 19 -0.74 -19.70 -41.57
N MET A 20 0.59 -19.73 -41.48
CA MET A 20 1.32 -19.68 -40.20
C MET A 20 1.14 -18.34 -39.47
N ALA A 21 1.07 -17.22 -40.20
CA ALA A 21 0.80 -15.90 -39.60
C ALA A 21 -0.66 -15.78 -39.12
N MET A 22 -1.60 -16.36 -39.86
CA MET A 22 -3.01 -16.48 -39.49
C MET A 22 -3.23 -17.53 -38.40
N GLU A 23 -2.39 -18.57 -38.28
CA GLU A 23 -2.36 -19.56 -37.20
C GLU A 23 -1.74 -18.99 -35.92
N VAL A 24 -0.81 -18.03 -36.03
CA VAL A 24 -0.29 -17.25 -34.90
C VAL A 24 -1.29 -16.15 -34.47
N GLU A 25 -2.10 -15.61 -35.38
CA GLU A 25 -3.27 -14.77 -35.03
C GLU A 25 -4.47 -15.60 -34.54
N LYS A 26 -4.57 -16.89 -34.92
CA LYS A 26 -5.49 -17.91 -34.40
C LYS A 26 -4.94 -18.69 -33.20
N GLU A 27 -3.80 -18.31 -32.62
CA GLU A 27 -3.48 -18.69 -31.24
C GLU A 27 -4.43 -17.88 -30.33
N ASN A 28 -5.66 -18.38 -30.31
CA ASN A 28 -6.85 -17.99 -29.58
C ASN A 28 -6.61 -16.96 -28.46
N SER A 29 -7.25 -15.82 -28.62
CA SER A 29 -7.59 -14.80 -27.62
C SER A 29 -8.11 -15.43 -26.32
N ARG A 30 -7.20 -15.92 -25.48
CA ARG A 30 -7.58 -16.44 -24.16
C ARG A 30 -8.15 -15.30 -23.33
N PRO A 31 -9.33 -15.49 -22.71
CA PRO A 31 -9.87 -14.48 -21.81
C PRO A 31 -8.88 -14.22 -20.67
N PRO A 32 -8.79 -12.98 -20.18
CA PRO A 32 -7.86 -12.63 -19.12
C PRO A 32 -8.17 -13.41 -17.85
N CYS A 33 -7.12 -13.87 -17.16
CA CYS A 33 -7.24 -14.63 -15.93
C CYS A 33 -6.07 -14.40 -14.96
N PHE A 34 -6.28 -14.73 -13.68
CA PHE A 34 -5.24 -14.64 -12.67
C PHE A 34 -4.21 -15.75 -12.81
N SER A 35 -2.97 -15.41 -13.15
CA SER A 35 -1.88 -16.38 -13.17
C SER A 35 -0.66 -15.86 -12.43
N CYS A 36 -0.17 -16.69 -11.52
CA CYS A 36 1.14 -16.50 -10.88
C CYS A 36 2.17 -17.49 -11.42
N ALA A 37 1.94 -18.14 -12.56
CA ALA A 37 3.00 -18.89 -13.23
C ALA A 37 4.03 -17.90 -13.80
N LEU A 38 5.34 -18.16 -13.59
CA LEU A 38 6.39 -17.36 -14.25
C LEU A 38 6.53 -17.87 -15.69
N ASP A 39 6.22 -17.04 -16.67
CA ASP A 39 6.66 -17.30 -18.03
C ASP A 39 8.05 -16.70 -18.23
N ASN A 40 9.04 -17.52 -18.61
CA ASN A 40 10.41 -17.04 -18.85
C ASN A 40 10.49 -16.02 -20.01
N ARG A 41 9.37 -15.80 -20.71
CA ARG A 41 9.19 -14.79 -21.77
C ARG A 41 8.89 -13.38 -21.24
N ASP A 42 8.55 -13.21 -19.96
CA ASP A 42 7.93 -11.98 -19.44
C ASP A 42 8.87 -10.81 -19.14
N GLY A 43 10.17 -10.90 -19.43
CA GLY A 43 11.06 -9.73 -19.53
C GLY A 43 11.09 -8.76 -18.34
N GLY A 44 10.73 -9.21 -17.14
CA GLY A 44 10.68 -8.36 -15.93
C GLY A 44 9.34 -7.64 -15.67
N ARG A 45 8.24 -8.04 -16.33
CA ARG A 45 6.89 -7.49 -16.04
C ARG A 45 6.41 -7.83 -14.62
N ASN A 46 5.63 -6.91 -14.04
CA ASN A 46 5.08 -7.03 -12.68
C ASN A 46 3.89 -7.99 -12.58
N PHE A 47 3.24 -8.29 -13.71
CA PHE A 47 2.03 -9.12 -13.84
C PHE A 47 2.15 -9.97 -15.12
N SER A 48 1.43 -11.11 -15.16
CA SER A 48 1.37 -12.00 -16.32
C SER A 48 0.81 -11.29 -17.56
N VAL A 49 1.16 -11.72 -18.77
CA VAL A 49 0.58 -11.19 -20.02
C VAL A 49 -0.93 -11.43 -20.10
N GLU A 50 -1.38 -12.59 -19.62
CA GLU A 50 -2.79 -12.99 -19.60
C GLU A 50 -3.59 -12.32 -18.46
N SER A 51 -2.96 -11.45 -17.66
CA SER A 51 -3.60 -10.84 -16.51
C SER A 51 -4.64 -9.78 -16.89
N HIS A 52 -5.61 -9.50 -16.02
CA HIS A 52 -6.66 -8.48 -16.27
C HIS A 52 -6.09 -7.06 -16.43
N LEU A 53 -4.95 -6.77 -15.80
CA LEU A 53 -4.21 -5.52 -16.00
C LEU A 53 -3.45 -5.51 -17.33
N ALA A 54 -2.56 -6.50 -17.56
CA ALA A 54 -1.67 -6.48 -18.72
C ALA A 54 -2.39 -6.65 -20.06
N SER A 55 -3.51 -7.40 -20.08
CA SER A 55 -4.38 -7.55 -21.24
C SER A 55 -5.15 -6.28 -21.62
N GLY A 56 -5.18 -5.28 -20.73
CA GLY A 56 -5.99 -4.07 -20.90
C GLY A 56 -7.49 -4.26 -20.63
N SER A 57 -7.91 -5.41 -20.09
CA SER A 57 -9.31 -5.68 -19.72
C SER A 57 -9.87 -4.63 -18.77
N LEU A 58 -9.12 -4.29 -17.70
CA LEU A 58 -9.53 -3.24 -16.76
C LEU A 58 -9.69 -1.89 -17.48
N LYS A 59 -8.75 -1.51 -18.34
CA LYS A 59 -8.81 -0.23 -19.06
C LYS A 59 -10.05 -0.14 -19.95
N ARG A 60 -10.41 -1.23 -20.66
CA ARG A 60 -11.63 -1.30 -21.48
C ARG A 60 -12.88 -1.16 -20.62
N LEU A 61 -12.95 -1.91 -19.51
CA LEU A 61 -14.05 -1.87 -18.55
C LEU A 61 -14.31 -0.42 -18.07
N LEU A 62 -13.26 0.25 -17.59
CA LEU A 62 -13.37 1.61 -17.05
C LEU A 62 -13.64 2.69 -18.11
N LEU A 63 -13.39 2.40 -19.39
CA LEU A 63 -13.69 3.29 -20.52
C LEU A 63 -15.03 2.95 -21.20
N ARG A 64 -15.78 1.98 -20.68
CA ARG A 64 -17.04 1.48 -21.26
C ARG A 64 -16.87 1.03 -22.72
N LEU A 65 -15.73 0.41 -23.02
CA LEU A 65 -15.46 -0.17 -24.33
C LEU A 65 -15.92 -1.63 -24.37
N ASP A 66 -16.05 -2.17 -25.58
CA ASP A 66 -16.34 -3.58 -25.78
C ASP A 66 -15.33 -4.47 -25.01
N PRO A 67 -15.82 -5.35 -24.11
CA PRO A 67 -14.98 -6.24 -23.30
C PRO A 67 -14.12 -7.18 -24.13
N SER A 68 -14.60 -7.69 -25.27
CA SER A 68 -13.79 -8.50 -26.18
C SER A 68 -14.17 -8.27 -27.65
N PRO A 69 -13.51 -7.32 -28.35
CA PRO A 69 -13.95 -6.82 -29.66
C PRO A 69 -13.71 -7.80 -30.80
N THR A 70 -12.96 -8.88 -30.59
CA THR A 70 -12.62 -9.89 -31.60
C THR A 70 -13.28 -11.23 -31.34
N ASP A 71 -13.84 -11.43 -30.15
CA ASP A 71 -14.44 -12.71 -29.74
C ASP A 71 -15.97 -12.61 -29.77
N TYR A 72 -16.64 -13.76 -29.90
CA TYR A 72 -18.11 -13.86 -29.91
C TYR A 72 -18.78 -13.05 -31.04
N GLU A 73 -18.12 -12.97 -32.20
CA GLU A 73 -18.71 -12.39 -33.43
C GLU A 73 -19.46 -13.42 -34.28
N GLU A 74 -19.21 -14.72 -34.06
CA GLU A 74 -19.87 -15.80 -34.78
C GLU A 74 -21.31 -16.04 -34.29
N ASP A 75 -22.17 -16.55 -35.16
CA ASP A 75 -23.57 -16.89 -34.85
C ASP A 75 -23.70 -17.92 -33.72
N THR A 76 -22.66 -18.74 -33.54
CA THR A 76 -22.60 -19.76 -32.48
C THR A 76 -21.37 -19.63 -31.60
N VAL A 77 -21.55 -19.94 -30.31
CA VAL A 77 -20.49 -19.99 -29.30
C VAL A 77 -20.46 -21.37 -28.63
N GLU A 78 -19.27 -21.92 -28.46
CA GLU A 78 -19.06 -23.15 -27.68
C GLU A 78 -18.92 -22.79 -26.19
N ILE A 79 -19.79 -23.36 -25.34
CA ILE A 79 -19.78 -23.16 -23.89
C ILE A 79 -20.01 -24.50 -23.22
N PHE A 80 -19.09 -24.93 -22.36
CA PHE A 80 -19.13 -26.22 -21.66
C PHE A 80 -19.24 -27.42 -22.62
N GLY A 81 -18.60 -27.33 -23.80
CA GLY A 81 -18.63 -28.36 -24.85
C GLY A 81 -19.93 -28.44 -25.66
N PHE A 82 -20.84 -27.47 -25.50
CA PHE A 82 -22.09 -27.37 -26.28
C PHE A 82 -22.08 -26.13 -27.16
N HIS A 83 -22.65 -26.23 -28.36
CA HIS A 83 -22.81 -25.08 -29.26
C HIS A 83 -24.14 -24.38 -28.98
N TRP A 84 -24.07 -23.08 -28.74
CA TRP A 84 -25.21 -22.22 -28.47
C TRP A 84 -25.30 -21.10 -29.49
N VAL A 85 -26.49 -20.58 -29.74
CA VAL A 85 -26.63 -19.37 -30.57
C VAL A 85 -26.24 -18.14 -29.75
N THR A 86 -25.22 -17.41 -30.20
CA THR A 86 -24.49 -16.40 -29.42
C THR A 86 -25.41 -15.33 -28.84
N GLU A 87 -26.40 -14.85 -29.58
CA GLU A 87 -27.25 -13.73 -29.21
C GLU A 87 -28.45 -14.09 -28.31
N ILE A 88 -28.78 -15.39 -28.18
CA ILE A 88 -29.99 -15.83 -27.45
C ILE A 88 -29.70 -16.79 -26.31
N ALA A 89 -28.52 -17.42 -26.27
CA ALA A 89 -28.22 -18.49 -25.32
C ALA A 89 -28.43 -18.09 -23.86
N LEU A 90 -27.99 -16.87 -23.50
CA LEU A 90 -28.12 -16.37 -22.14
C LEU A 90 -29.59 -16.07 -21.78
N VAL A 91 -30.41 -15.59 -22.71
CA VAL A 91 -31.84 -15.31 -22.47
C VAL A 91 -32.60 -16.62 -22.28
N GLU A 92 -32.39 -17.61 -23.15
CA GLU A 92 -33.15 -18.86 -23.12
C GLU A 92 -32.70 -19.82 -22.01
N SER A 93 -31.40 -19.84 -21.70
CA SER A 93 -30.78 -20.91 -20.90
C SER A 93 -29.91 -20.41 -19.74
N CYS A 94 -30.12 -19.19 -19.24
CA CYS A 94 -29.34 -18.60 -18.13
C CYS A 94 -29.09 -19.58 -16.97
N ARG A 95 -30.18 -20.15 -16.41
CA ARG A 95 -30.10 -21.06 -15.25
C ARG A 95 -29.34 -22.33 -15.52
N LEU A 96 -29.50 -22.89 -16.73
CA LEU A 96 -28.81 -24.09 -17.15
C LEU A 96 -27.31 -23.83 -17.26
N LEU A 97 -26.92 -22.73 -17.91
CA LEU A 97 -25.52 -22.35 -18.07
C LEU A 97 -24.83 -22.08 -16.72
N PHE A 98 -25.48 -21.36 -15.81
CA PHE A 98 -24.98 -21.19 -14.43
C PHE A 98 -25.02 -22.49 -13.61
N GLY A 99 -25.91 -23.42 -13.93
CA GLY A 99 -25.92 -24.79 -13.40
C GLY A 99 -24.68 -25.59 -13.82
N LEU A 100 -24.33 -25.54 -15.11
CA LEU A 100 -23.12 -26.17 -15.67
C LEU A 100 -21.85 -25.58 -15.07
N LEU A 101 -21.78 -24.24 -14.94
CA LEU A 101 -20.67 -23.57 -14.25
C LEU A 101 -20.44 -24.13 -12.83
N ARG A 102 -21.50 -24.25 -12.03
CA ARG A 102 -21.42 -24.80 -10.67
C ARG A 102 -21.00 -26.27 -10.65
N TYR A 103 -21.46 -27.04 -11.64
CA TYR A 103 -21.07 -28.45 -11.80
C TYR A 103 -19.57 -28.59 -12.07
N ASP A 104 -19.01 -27.76 -12.96
CA ASP A 104 -17.59 -27.76 -13.32
C ASP A 104 -16.68 -27.32 -12.16
N ILE A 105 -17.11 -26.34 -11.37
CA ILE A 105 -16.43 -25.96 -10.11
C ILE A 105 -16.37 -27.14 -9.13
N LEU A 106 -17.47 -27.90 -9.02
CA LEU A 106 -17.52 -29.10 -8.17
C LEU A 106 -16.59 -30.20 -8.70
N ILE A 107 -16.55 -30.45 -10.01
CA ILE A 107 -15.63 -31.44 -10.61
C ILE A 107 -14.17 -31.07 -10.30
N THR A 108 -13.79 -29.81 -10.48
CA THR A 108 -12.42 -29.37 -10.16
C THR A 108 -12.09 -29.61 -8.68
N SER A 109 -13.05 -29.36 -7.80
CA SER A 109 -12.94 -29.63 -6.36
C SER A 109 -12.79 -31.12 -6.03
N LEU A 110 -13.44 -32.01 -6.80
CA LEU A 110 -13.33 -33.46 -6.67
C LEU A 110 -12.01 -34.02 -7.24
N THR A 111 -11.56 -33.50 -8.38
CA THR A 111 -10.30 -33.84 -9.05
C THR A 111 -9.10 -33.63 -8.10
N ARG A 112 -9.19 -32.66 -7.18
CA ARG A 112 -8.24 -32.44 -6.09
C ARG A 112 -8.10 -33.63 -5.14
N PHE A 113 -9.20 -34.29 -4.76
CA PHE A 113 -9.15 -35.46 -3.89
C PHE A 113 -8.46 -36.64 -4.58
N GLN A 114 -8.60 -36.75 -5.90
CA GLN A 114 -7.95 -37.79 -6.70
C GLN A 114 -6.43 -37.56 -6.84
N TYR A 115 -5.98 -36.31 -6.92
CA TYR A 115 -4.55 -35.96 -6.93
C TYR A 115 -3.80 -36.43 -5.67
N LEU A 116 -4.45 -36.38 -4.50
CA LEU A 116 -3.87 -36.86 -3.23
C LEU A 116 -3.64 -38.38 -3.22
N ILE A 117 -4.30 -39.13 -4.10
CA ILE A 117 -4.30 -40.59 -4.12
C ILE A 117 -3.36 -41.13 -5.22
N ILE A 118 -3.20 -40.43 -6.36
CA ILE A 118 -2.48 -40.95 -7.54
C ILE A 118 -1.54 -39.89 -8.15
N LEU A 119 -0.30 -39.81 -7.64
CA LEU A 119 0.74 -38.91 -8.20
C LEU A 119 1.13 -39.25 -9.66
N CYS A 120 0.92 -40.48 -10.11
CA CYS A 120 1.26 -40.93 -11.47
C CYS A 120 0.42 -40.28 -12.59
N GLN A 121 -0.66 -39.57 -12.26
CA GLN A 121 -1.55 -38.89 -13.23
C GLN A 121 -1.46 -37.36 -13.18
N ALA A 122 -0.44 -36.80 -12.53
CA ALA A 122 -0.33 -35.36 -12.28
C ALA A 122 -0.46 -34.48 -13.54
N ALA A 123 0.07 -34.91 -14.70
CA ALA A 123 -0.03 -34.16 -15.95
C ALA A 123 -1.47 -34.13 -16.51
N ASN A 124 -2.18 -35.26 -16.45
CA ASN A 124 -3.58 -35.34 -16.89
C ASN A 124 -4.47 -34.51 -15.97
N LEU A 125 -4.29 -34.63 -14.65
CA LEU A 125 -5.06 -33.86 -13.66
C LEU A 125 -4.78 -32.35 -13.76
N HIS A 126 -3.56 -31.95 -14.11
CA HIS A 126 -3.22 -30.56 -14.38
C HIS A 126 -3.96 -30.03 -15.62
N SER A 127 -3.95 -30.78 -16.72
CA SER A 127 -4.62 -30.40 -17.97
C SER A 127 -6.14 -30.36 -17.80
N GLU A 128 -6.72 -31.35 -17.12
CA GLU A 128 -8.15 -31.43 -16.86
C GLU A 128 -8.63 -30.24 -16.00
N ALA A 129 -7.97 -29.99 -14.86
CA ALA A 129 -8.30 -28.85 -14.01
C ALA A 129 -8.04 -27.49 -14.69
N GLY A 130 -7.04 -27.42 -15.59
CA GLY A 130 -6.79 -26.24 -16.41
C GLY A 130 -7.91 -25.98 -17.43
N ASN A 131 -8.37 -27.02 -18.12
CA ASN A 131 -9.46 -26.93 -19.09
C ASN A 131 -10.77 -26.53 -18.40
N ILE A 132 -11.11 -27.15 -17.26
CA ILE A 132 -12.33 -26.80 -16.52
C ILE A 132 -12.28 -25.34 -16.07
N ARG A 133 -11.14 -24.88 -15.53
CA ARG A 133 -10.96 -23.48 -15.18
C ARG A 133 -11.18 -22.56 -16.38
N HIS A 134 -10.65 -22.94 -17.55
CA HIS A 134 -10.78 -22.18 -18.78
C HIS A 134 -12.24 -22.05 -19.23
N GLU A 135 -12.99 -23.15 -19.26
CA GLU A 135 -14.43 -23.16 -19.62
C GLU A 135 -15.25 -22.23 -18.71
N CYS A 136 -15.00 -22.29 -17.39
CA CYS A 136 -15.65 -21.39 -16.43
C CYS A 136 -15.39 -19.91 -16.73
N ILE A 137 -14.14 -19.56 -17.10
CA ILE A 137 -13.75 -18.18 -17.41
C ILE A 137 -14.36 -17.75 -18.74
N ILE A 138 -14.34 -18.60 -19.77
CA ILE A 138 -14.99 -18.34 -21.06
C ILE A 138 -16.45 -18.00 -20.85
N PHE A 139 -17.18 -18.84 -20.10
CA PHE A 139 -18.60 -18.60 -19.85
C PHE A 139 -18.87 -17.25 -19.17
N LEU A 140 -18.14 -16.93 -18.10
CA LEU A 140 -18.32 -15.66 -17.40
C LEU A 140 -17.91 -14.45 -18.27
N HIS A 141 -16.92 -14.62 -19.15
CA HIS A 141 -16.55 -13.60 -20.12
C HIS A 141 -17.64 -13.41 -21.19
N TYR A 142 -18.24 -14.50 -21.67
CA TYR A 142 -19.40 -14.48 -22.55
C TYR A 142 -20.57 -13.71 -21.92
N VAL A 143 -20.91 -13.96 -20.65
CA VAL A 143 -21.96 -13.20 -19.93
C VAL A 143 -21.69 -11.70 -19.97
N LYS A 144 -20.43 -11.29 -19.73
CA LYS A 144 -20.02 -9.88 -19.77
C LYS A 144 -20.17 -9.27 -21.18
N VAL A 145 -19.71 -9.97 -22.22
CA VAL A 145 -19.83 -9.53 -23.62
C VAL A 145 -21.31 -9.46 -24.02
N PHE A 146 -22.11 -10.45 -23.62
CA PHE A 146 -23.53 -10.51 -23.89
C PHE A 146 -24.27 -9.29 -23.35
N ILE A 147 -24.04 -8.95 -22.08
CA ILE A 147 -24.64 -7.77 -21.44
C ILE A 147 -24.24 -6.49 -22.19
N PHE A 148 -22.98 -6.40 -22.64
CA PHE A 148 -22.50 -5.22 -23.34
C PHE A 148 -23.14 -5.08 -24.74
N ARG A 149 -23.17 -6.16 -25.53
CA ARG A 149 -23.58 -6.14 -26.94
C ARG A 149 -25.08 -6.31 -27.14
N TYR A 150 -25.66 -7.36 -26.55
CA TYR A 150 -26.97 -7.88 -26.96
C TYR A 150 -28.10 -7.49 -26.01
N LEU A 151 -27.81 -7.28 -24.72
CA LEU A 151 -28.88 -6.92 -23.78
C LEU A 151 -29.48 -5.55 -24.10
N GLU A 152 -30.77 -5.46 -24.39
CA GLU A 152 -31.42 -4.16 -24.62
C GLU A 152 -31.92 -3.52 -23.31
N SER A 153 -31.82 -2.18 -23.22
CA SER A 153 -32.42 -1.42 -22.12
C SER A 153 -33.84 -1.00 -22.55
N HIS A 154 -34.84 -1.80 -22.20
CA HIS A 154 -36.22 -1.48 -22.54
C HIS A 154 -36.66 -0.17 -21.87
N LYS A 155 -37.04 0.82 -22.68
CA LYS A 155 -37.77 2.00 -22.22
C LYS A 155 -39.25 1.63 -22.16
N THR A 156 -39.84 1.81 -20.98
CA THR A 156 -41.25 1.55 -20.67
C THR A 156 -42.17 2.49 -21.45
N GLU A 157 -42.39 2.25 -22.74
CA GLU A 157 -43.34 3.06 -23.54
C GLU A 157 -44.33 2.25 -24.40
N ASP A 158 -44.27 0.91 -24.45
CA ASP A 158 -45.26 0.13 -25.23
C ASP A 158 -45.95 -0.95 -24.39
N ASP A 159 -47.25 -0.75 -24.14
CA ASP A 159 -48.14 -1.57 -23.29
C ASP A 159 -48.78 -2.71 -24.12
N GLY A 160 -47.98 -3.32 -25.00
CA GLY A 160 -48.37 -4.39 -25.92
C GLY A 160 -48.18 -5.80 -25.33
N LEU A 161 -48.79 -6.81 -25.97
CA LEU A 161 -48.46 -8.21 -25.70
C LEU A 161 -47.04 -8.49 -26.21
N LEU A 162 -46.08 -8.54 -25.29
CA LEU A 162 -44.69 -8.88 -25.59
C LEU A 162 -44.60 -10.33 -26.14
N HIS A 163 -43.72 -10.54 -27.11
CA HIS A 163 -43.41 -11.89 -27.57
C HIS A 163 -42.77 -12.70 -26.41
N PRO A 164 -42.98 -14.03 -26.29
CA PRO A 164 -42.44 -14.82 -25.18
C PRO A 164 -40.91 -14.69 -24.98
N TYR A 165 -40.17 -14.44 -26.06
CA TYR A 165 -38.73 -14.14 -25.99
C TYR A 165 -38.46 -12.77 -25.36
N GLU A 166 -39.20 -11.73 -25.75
CA GLU A 166 -39.07 -10.37 -25.19
C GLU A 166 -39.42 -10.36 -23.70
N GLU A 167 -40.40 -11.18 -23.27
CA GLU A 167 -40.70 -11.36 -21.84
C GLU A 167 -39.51 -11.95 -21.07
N LEU A 168 -38.80 -12.93 -21.64
CA LEU A 168 -37.60 -13.52 -21.05
C LEU A 168 -36.44 -12.53 -21.03
N GLU A 169 -36.27 -11.75 -22.09
CA GLU A 169 -35.23 -10.74 -22.20
C GLU A 169 -35.40 -9.63 -21.15
N VAL A 170 -36.64 -9.15 -20.95
CA VAL A 170 -36.97 -8.16 -19.90
C VAL A 170 -36.66 -8.71 -18.49
N GLN A 171 -36.85 -10.01 -18.27
CA GLN A 171 -36.58 -10.65 -16.98
C GLN A 171 -35.11 -11.00 -16.77
N LEU A 172 -34.31 -11.11 -17.84
CA LEU A 172 -32.92 -11.57 -17.78
C LEU A 172 -32.05 -10.80 -16.77
N PRO A 173 -32.10 -9.45 -16.67
CA PRO A 173 -31.31 -8.72 -15.67
C PRO A 173 -31.59 -9.17 -14.23
N SER A 174 -32.86 -9.45 -13.93
CA SER A 174 -33.29 -9.96 -12.62
C SER A 174 -32.72 -11.36 -12.35
N VAL A 175 -32.85 -12.26 -13.33
CA VAL A 175 -32.33 -13.63 -13.25
C VAL A 175 -30.81 -13.65 -13.12
N LEU A 176 -30.09 -12.75 -13.81
CA LEU A 176 -28.64 -12.62 -13.70
C LEU A 176 -28.21 -12.24 -12.29
N VAL A 177 -28.89 -11.29 -11.65
CA VAL A 177 -28.58 -10.93 -10.24
C VAL A 177 -28.76 -12.13 -9.32
N GLU A 178 -29.80 -12.94 -9.53
CA GLU A 178 -30.07 -14.15 -8.75
C GLU A 178 -28.99 -15.22 -8.94
N GLU A 179 -28.63 -15.54 -10.19
CA GLU A 179 -27.62 -16.57 -10.47
C GLU A 179 -26.22 -16.12 -10.04
N LEU A 180 -25.89 -14.83 -10.15
CA LEU A 180 -24.64 -14.28 -9.62
C LEU A 180 -24.61 -14.37 -8.08
N HIS A 181 -25.73 -14.08 -7.41
CA HIS A 181 -25.82 -14.26 -5.96
C HIS A 181 -25.68 -15.74 -5.56
N ALA A 182 -26.33 -16.66 -6.28
CA ALA A 182 -26.18 -18.09 -6.05
C ALA A 182 -24.73 -18.56 -6.28
N LEU A 183 -24.04 -17.99 -7.26
CA LEU A 183 -22.63 -18.28 -7.54
C LEU A 183 -21.71 -17.78 -6.41
N THR A 184 -21.94 -16.58 -5.87
CA THR A 184 -21.12 -16.07 -4.75
C THR A 184 -21.34 -16.88 -3.48
N LEU A 185 -22.56 -17.37 -3.23
CA LEU A 185 -22.83 -18.31 -2.15
C LEU A 185 -22.17 -19.67 -2.37
N HIS A 186 -22.14 -20.16 -3.62
CA HIS A 186 -21.53 -21.44 -3.96
C HIS A 186 -20.00 -21.42 -3.79
N ILE A 187 -19.35 -20.34 -4.22
CA ILE A 187 -17.89 -20.21 -4.16
C ILE A 187 -17.38 -19.91 -2.74
N GLY A 188 -18.21 -19.24 -1.93
CA GLY A 188 -17.91 -18.91 -0.53
C GLY A 188 -16.78 -17.91 -0.35
N HIS A 189 -16.25 -17.83 0.88
CA HIS A 189 -15.15 -16.92 1.24
C HIS A 189 -13.77 -17.52 0.95
N LEU A 190 -12.85 -16.70 0.44
CA LEU A 190 -11.48 -17.13 0.15
C LEU A 190 -10.70 -17.51 1.42
N TYR A 191 -10.91 -16.83 2.55
CA TYR A 191 -10.19 -17.15 3.80
C TYR A 191 -10.69 -18.42 4.49
N GLU A 192 -11.89 -18.88 4.15
CA GLU A 192 -12.49 -20.11 4.67
C GLU A 192 -12.05 -21.36 3.89
N LEU A 193 -11.36 -21.16 2.76
CA LEU A 193 -10.78 -22.26 2.00
C LEU A 193 -9.85 -23.10 2.89
N PRO A 194 -9.91 -24.44 2.77
CA PRO A 194 -9.02 -25.34 3.50
C PRO A 194 -7.56 -24.91 3.41
N SER A 195 -6.82 -25.05 4.51
CA SER A 195 -5.39 -24.71 4.57
C SER A 195 -4.54 -25.42 3.51
N SER A 196 -4.98 -26.60 3.05
CA SER A 196 -4.37 -27.33 1.92
C SER A 196 -4.52 -26.62 0.57
N ILE A 197 -5.59 -25.86 0.37
CA ILE A 197 -5.84 -25.03 -0.81
C ILE A 197 -5.11 -23.69 -0.65
N LEU A 198 -5.20 -23.03 0.51
CA LEU A 198 -4.46 -21.80 0.79
C LEU A 198 -2.93 -22.00 0.72
N GLY A 199 -2.45 -23.20 1.02
CA GLY A 199 -1.05 -23.59 0.81
C GLY A 199 -0.61 -23.51 -0.66
N ALA A 200 -1.53 -23.61 -1.62
CA ALA A 200 -1.23 -23.52 -3.04
C ALA A 200 -0.71 -22.14 -3.46
N PHE A 201 -0.99 -21.07 -2.70
CA PHE A 201 -0.36 -19.76 -2.89
C PHE A 201 1.17 -19.78 -2.77
N THR A 202 1.73 -20.78 -2.07
CA THR A 202 3.17 -20.89 -1.81
C THR A 202 3.90 -21.82 -2.77
N ILE A 203 3.20 -22.44 -3.71
CA ILE A 203 3.80 -23.31 -4.72
C ILE A 203 4.69 -22.45 -5.61
N GLN A 204 5.99 -22.75 -5.61
CA GLN A 204 6.98 -21.95 -6.30
C GLN A 204 6.75 -21.92 -7.82
N HIS A 205 6.91 -20.73 -8.36
CA HIS A 205 6.66 -20.28 -9.73
C HIS A 205 7.40 -21.05 -10.86
N GLN A 206 8.23 -22.04 -10.56
CA GLN A 206 9.09 -22.72 -11.55
C GLN A 206 8.49 -24.01 -12.12
N ALA A 207 7.35 -24.48 -11.60
CA ALA A 207 6.72 -25.70 -12.07
C ALA A 207 5.90 -25.46 -13.35
N LYS A 208 6.13 -26.23 -14.41
CA LYS A 208 5.26 -26.29 -15.60
C LYS A 208 3.94 -27.04 -15.36
N LEU A 209 3.86 -27.79 -14.26
CA LEU A 209 2.69 -28.57 -13.87
C LEU A 209 2.23 -28.12 -12.49
N PHE A 210 0.99 -27.65 -12.41
CA PHE A 210 0.36 -27.19 -11.18
C PHE A 210 -0.67 -28.21 -10.68
N PRO A 211 -0.77 -28.44 -9.36
CA PRO A 211 -1.80 -29.31 -8.82
C PRO A 211 -3.20 -28.71 -9.01
N PRO A 212 -4.27 -29.54 -9.04
CA PRO A 212 -5.64 -29.04 -9.16
C PRO A 212 -6.05 -28.00 -8.10
N SER A 213 -5.46 -28.05 -6.90
CA SER A 213 -5.68 -27.04 -5.86
C SER A 213 -5.20 -25.64 -6.25
N TRP A 214 -4.16 -25.54 -7.07
CA TRP A 214 -3.70 -24.27 -7.62
C TRP A 214 -4.71 -23.71 -8.63
N HIS A 215 -5.19 -24.55 -9.55
CA HIS A 215 -6.21 -24.15 -10.53
C HIS A 215 -7.51 -23.73 -9.87
N LEU A 216 -7.99 -24.51 -8.88
CA LEU A 216 -9.18 -24.17 -8.12
C LEU A 216 -9.02 -22.83 -7.40
N LEU A 217 -7.91 -22.62 -6.71
CA LEU A 217 -7.67 -21.37 -5.99
C LEU A 217 -7.71 -20.14 -6.92
N HIS A 218 -7.11 -20.25 -8.12
CA HIS A 218 -7.13 -19.15 -9.07
C HIS A 218 -8.49 -18.99 -9.74
N LEU A 219 -9.22 -20.09 -10.00
CA LEU A 219 -10.61 -20.05 -10.45
C LEU A 219 -11.51 -19.30 -9.47
N HIS A 220 -11.33 -19.49 -8.15
CA HIS A 220 -12.04 -18.68 -7.16
C HIS A 220 -11.74 -17.19 -7.35
N LEU A 221 -10.47 -16.80 -7.53
CA LEU A 221 -10.10 -15.39 -7.77
C LEU A 221 -10.75 -14.85 -9.06
N ASP A 222 -10.70 -15.63 -10.14
CA ASP A 222 -11.31 -15.26 -11.43
C ASP A 222 -12.82 -15.02 -11.25
N ILE A 223 -13.53 -15.95 -10.60
CA ILE A 223 -14.97 -15.83 -10.34
C ILE A 223 -15.28 -14.60 -9.49
N HIS A 224 -14.56 -14.38 -8.37
CA HIS A 224 -14.80 -13.22 -7.51
C HIS A 224 -14.65 -11.91 -8.28
N TRP A 225 -13.62 -11.77 -9.12
CA TRP A 225 -13.40 -10.58 -9.94
C TRP A 225 -14.42 -10.45 -11.07
N LEU A 226 -14.68 -11.51 -11.84
CA LEU A 226 -15.60 -11.48 -12.97
C LEU A 226 -17.04 -11.18 -12.53
N VAL A 227 -17.47 -11.65 -11.35
CA VAL A 227 -18.77 -11.25 -10.78
C VAL A 227 -18.84 -9.73 -10.56
N LEU A 228 -17.77 -9.10 -10.05
CA LEU A 228 -17.73 -7.64 -9.89
C LEU A 228 -17.74 -6.92 -11.26
N GLU A 229 -17.00 -7.42 -12.25
CA GLU A 229 -17.02 -6.88 -13.61
C GLU A 229 -18.43 -6.97 -14.22
N ILE A 230 -19.07 -8.14 -14.15
CA ILE A 230 -20.41 -8.39 -14.70
C ILE A 230 -21.42 -7.46 -14.03
N LEU A 231 -21.43 -7.36 -12.70
CA LEU A 231 -22.32 -6.46 -11.97
C LEU A 231 -22.07 -4.99 -12.33
N HIS A 232 -20.82 -4.60 -12.57
CA HIS A 232 -20.48 -3.25 -13.01
C HIS A 232 -20.99 -2.98 -14.43
N VAL A 233 -20.74 -3.88 -15.39
CA VAL A 233 -21.21 -3.76 -16.78
C VAL A 233 -22.74 -3.75 -16.83
N LEU A 234 -23.41 -4.63 -16.08
CA LEU A 234 -24.87 -4.65 -15.97
C LEU A 234 -25.40 -3.32 -15.45
N SER A 235 -24.79 -2.77 -14.40
CA SER A 235 -25.19 -1.47 -13.84
C SER A 235 -25.02 -0.34 -14.85
N GLU A 236 -23.94 -0.34 -15.64
CA GLU A 236 -23.70 0.67 -16.68
C GLU A 236 -24.67 0.53 -17.86
N LYS A 237 -24.96 -0.72 -18.29
CA LYS A 237 -25.92 -1.02 -19.36
C LYS A 237 -27.35 -0.62 -18.99
N MET A 238 -27.74 -0.83 -17.73
CA MET A 238 -29.03 -0.42 -17.17
C MET A 238 -29.09 1.06 -16.79
N LEU A 239 -28.15 1.90 -17.28
CA LEU A 239 -28.09 3.33 -16.97
C LEU A 239 -28.12 3.63 -15.47
N ARG A 240 -27.56 2.73 -14.66
CA ARG A 240 -27.51 2.76 -13.20
C ARG A 240 -28.87 2.70 -12.51
N GLN A 241 -29.89 2.21 -13.20
CA GLN A 241 -31.16 1.83 -12.58
C GLN A 241 -30.98 0.61 -11.67
N ILE A 242 -31.83 0.53 -10.65
CA ILE A 242 -31.81 -0.57 -9.68
C ILE A 242 -32.47 -1.79 -10.30
N VAL A 243 -31.72 -2.88 -10.41
CA VAL A 243 -32.22 -4.17 -10.85
C VAL A 243 -32.52 -5.01 -9.62
N TYR A 244 -33.79 -5.41 -9.47
CA TYR A 244 -34.25 -6.24 -8.36
C TYR A 244 -34.22 -7.73 -8.74
N ALA A 245 -33.83 -8.58 -7.81
CA ALA A 245 -33.94 -10.04 -7.91
C ALA A 245 -35.36 -10.47 -7.52
N HIS A 246 -36.29 -10.48 -8.46
CA HIS A 246 -37.72 -10.58 -8.19
C HIS A 246 -38.12 -11.93 -7.59
N GLN A 247 -37.55 -13.04 -8.06
CA GLN A 247 -37.88 -14.35 -7.52
C GLN A 247 -37.27 -14.55 -6.14
N PHE A 248 -36.04 -14.07 -5.92
CA PHE A 248 -35.44 -14.07 -4.59
C PHE A 248 -36.31 -13.27 -3.61
N MET A 249 -36.69 -12.04 -3.97
CA MET A 249 -37.58 -11.21 -3.15
C MET A 249 -38.90 -11.89 -2.84
N ASN A 250 -39.51 -12.55 -3.83
CA ASN A 250 -40.77 -13.27 -3.64
C ASN A 250 -40.62 -14.47 -2.70
N LEU A 251 -39.45 -15.11 -2.66
CA LEU A 251 -39.18 -16.30 -1.84
C LEU A 251 -38.71 -15.96 -0.42
N THR A 252 -37.85 -14.95 -0.25
CA THR A 252 -37.21 -14.62 1.03
C THR A 252 -37.81 -13.40 1.72
N GLY A 253 -38.49 -12.53 0.98
CA GLY A 253 -38.96 -11.22 1.46
C GLY A 253 -37.85 -10.17 1.60
N GLU A 254 -36.61 -10.50 1.26
CA GLU A 254 -35.45 -9.60 1.36
C GLU A 254 -35.17 -8.90 0.02
N ASN A 255 -34.83 -7.60 0.09
CA ASN A 255 -34.52 -6.80 -1.10
C ASN A 255 -33.08 -7.05 -1.57
N LEU A 256 -32.91 -7.99 -2.51
CA LEU A 256 -31.65 -8.19 -3.23
C LEU A 256 -31.64 -7.40 -4.54
N THR A 257 -30.60 -6.60 -4.76
CA THR A 257 -30.42 -5.76 -5.94
C THR A 257 -29.01 -5.93 -6.52
N ASN A 258 -28.80 -5.53 -7.77
CA ASN A 258 -27.45 -5.47 -8.35
C ASN A 258 -26.48 -4.60 -7.53
N ILE A 259 -26.96 -3.49 -6.95
CA ILE A 259 -26.15 -2.58 -6.13
C ILE A 259 -25.79 -3.23 -4.80
N SER A 260 -26.79 -3.73 -4.07
CA SER A 260 -26.55 -4.38 -2.77
C SER A 260 -25.73 -5.66 -2.90
N LEU A 261 -25.90 -6.42 -3.98
CA LEU A 261 -25.06 -7.59 -4.28
C LEU A 261 -23.61 -7.18 -4.57
N PHE A 262 -23.38 -6.13 -5.36
CA PHE A 262 -22.03 -5.61 -5.62
C PHE A 262 -21.35 -5.18 -4.31
N GLU A 263 -22.06 -4.41 -3.48
CA GLU A 263 -21.53 -3.91 -2.21
C GLU A 263 -21.25 -5.06 -1.22
N ALA A 264 -22.16 -6.02 -1.08
CA ALA A 264 -21.97 -7.17 -0.22
C ALA A 264 -20.79 -8.04 -0.68
N HIS A 265 -20.72 -8.37 -1.98
CA HIS A 265 -19.64 -9.19 -2.54
C HIS A 265 -18.28 -8.49 -2.46
N CYS A 266 -18.23 -7.19 -2.77
CA CYS A 266 -17.01 -6.40 -2.64
C CYS A 266 -16.55 -6.32 -1.17
N GLY A 267 -17.47 -6.08 -0.23
CA GLY A 267 -17.19 -6.08 1.21
C GLY A 267 -16.66 -7.42 1.72
N ASN A 268 -17.26 -8.53 1.28
CA ASN A 268 -16.80 -9.89 1.60
C ASN A 268 -15.39 -10.11 1.06
N LEU A 269 -15.12 -9.73 -0.19
CA LEU A 269 -13.81 -9.88 -0.79
C LEU A 269 -12.73 -9.06 -0.06
N PHE A 270 -13.04 -7.83 0.38
CA PHE A 270 -12.13 -7.07 1.22
C PHE A 270 -11.88 -7.75 2.57
N CYS A 271 -12.92 -8.29 3.21
CA CYS A 271 -12.78 -9.06 4.45
C CYS A 271 -11.81 -10.23 4.24
N ASP A 272 -11.99 -10.97 3.15
CA ASP A 272 -11.12 -12.08 2.79
C ASP A 272 -9.66 -11.65 2.59
N LEU A 273 -9.44 -10.59 1.83
CA LEU A 273 -8.10 -10.09 1.55
C LEU A 273 -7.40 -9.55 2.80
N ILE A 274 -8.14 -8.89 3.70
CA ILE A 274 -7.64 -8.46 5.00
C ILE A 274 -7.30 -9.67 5.86
N ASN A 275 -8.14 -10.70 5.92
CA ASN A 275 -7.88 -11.94 6.66
C ASN A 275 -6.64 -12.69 6.15
N LEU A 276 -6.47 -12.79 4.82
CA LEU A 276 -5.26 -13.33 4.20
C LEU A 276 -4.01 -12.52 4.59
N SER A 277 -4.13 -11.19 4.65
CA SER A 277 -3.07 -10.28 5.06
C SER A 277 -2.74 -10.43 6.55
N ILE A 278 -3.73 -10.58 7.44
CA ILE A 278 -3.54 -10.86 8.87
C ILE A 278 -2.76 -12.16 9.06
N ASN A 279 -3.15 -13.22 8.34
CA ASN A 279 -2.48 -14.51 8.40
C ASN A 279 -1.00 -14.41 8.00
N LYS A 280 -0.67 -13.59 7.00
CA LYS A 280 0.72 -13.28 6.62
C LYS A 280 1.44 -12.46 7.70
N TYR A 281 0.78 -11.43 8.23
CA TYR A 281 1.33 -10.55 9.25
C TYR A 281 1.76 -11.28 10.52
N THR A 282 1.09 -12.39 10.90
CA THR A 282 1.48 -13.19 12.07
C THR A 282 2.95 -13.67 12.07
N LYS A 283 3.59 -13.71 10.90
CA LYS A 283 4.98 -14.13 10.71
C LYS A 283 5.95 -12.95 10.50
N VAL A 284 5.43 -11.73 10.37
CA VAL A 284 6.22 -10.53 10.07
C VAL A 284 6.83 -9.99 11.36
N ARG A 285 8.16 -9.77 11.33
CA ARG A 285 8.86 -9.06 12.40
C ARG A 285 8.77 -7.55 12.17
N PRO A 286 8.74 -6.71 13.23
CA PRO A 286 8.75 -5.26 13.08
C PRO A 286 9.88 -4.73 12.18
N SER A 287 11.06 -5.36 12.19
CA SER A 287 12.19 -5.02 11.32
C SER A 287 12.02 -5.37 9.84
N GLU A 288 11.13 -6.31 9.54
CA GLU A 288 10.87 -6.80 8.19
C GLU A 288 9.60 -6.16 7.60
N ALA A 289 8.89 -5.34 8.39
CA ALA A 289 7.59 -4.77 8.05
C ALA A 289 7.53 -4.24 6.61
N LEU A 290 8.45 -3.37 6.21
CA LEU A 290 8.47 -2.75 4.87
C LEU A 290 9.03 -3.63 3.75
N THR A 291 9.72 -4.73 4.07
CA THR A 291 10.33 -5.63 3.07
C THR A 291 9.50 -6.89 2.84
N SER A 292 8.59 -7.19 3.77
CA SER A 292 7.62 -8.27 3.64
C SER A 292 6.52 -7.92 2.63
N HIS A 293 5.90 -8.94 2.03
CA HIS A 293 4.76 -8.74 1.13
C HIS A 293 3.46 -9.07 1.87
N HIS A 294 2.44 -8.22 1.67
CA HIS A 294 1.12 -8.44 2.27
C HIS A 294 0.27 -9.48 1.53
N TYR A 295 0.65 -9.84 0.30
CA TYR A 295 -0.07 -10.80 -0.54
C TYR A 295 0.65 -12.17 -0.59
N PRO A 296 -0.11 -13.27 -0.69
CA PRO A 296 0.46 -14.61 -0.88
C PRO A 296 1.08 -14.87 -2.26
N CYS A 297 0.54 -14.29 -3.34
CA CYS A 297 1.04 -14.41 -4.71
C CYS A 297 0.73 -13.13 -5.53
N SER A 298 1.28 -13.03 -6.74
CA SER A 298 1.07 -11.89 -7.65
C SER A 298 -0.41 -11.69 -8.05
N CYS A 299 -1.22 -12.74 -8.07
CA CYS A 299 -2.65 -12.64 -8.38
C CYS A 299 -3.43 -11.87 -7.29
N ILE A 300 -3.07 -12.05 -6.02
CA ILE A 300 -3.68 -11.29 -4.93
C ILE A 300 -3.24 -9.83 -4.97
N LYS A 301 -1.97 -9.57 -5.32
CA LYS A 301 -1.47 -8.20 -5.60
C LYS A 301 -2.28 -7.56 -6.73
N GLU A 302 -2.50 -8.29 -7.83
CA GLU A 302 -3.29 -7.82 -8.96
C GLU A 302 -4.74 -7.52 -8.53
N LEU A 303 -5.37 -8.42 -7.79
CA LEU A 303 -6.74 -8.23 -7.30
C LEU A 303 -6.88 -6.96 -6.44
N TRP A 304 -5.91 -6.67 -5.57
CA TRP A 304 -5.90 -5.40 -4.84
C TRP A 304 -5.84 -4.18 -5.77
N VAL A 305 -4.96 -4.22 -6.79
CA VAL A 305 -4.84 -3.13 -7.77
C VAL A 305 -6.13 -2.96 -8.58
N LEU A 306 -6.74 -4.05 -9.01
CA LEU A 306 -8.03 -4.06 -9.72
C LEU A 306 -9.15 -3.41 -8.88
N LEU A 307 -9.24 -3.76 -7.58
CA LEU A 307 -10.21 -3.19 -6.65
C LEU A 307 -9.99 -1.69 -6.40
N ILE A 308 -8.72 -1.25 -6.26
CA ILE A 308 -8.37 0.17 -6.14
C ILE A 308 -8.93 0.94 -7.35
N HIS A 309 -8.56 0.54 -8.57
CA HIS A 309 -8.98 1.28 -9.77
C HIS A 309 -10.48 1.23 -10.01
N LEU A 310 -11.14 0.10 -9.75
CA LEU A 310 -12.59 -0.06 -9.93
C LEU A 310 -13.36 0.86 -8.97
N LEU A 311 -13.00 0.87 -7.69
CA LEU A 311 -13.72 1.66 -6.68
C LEU A 311 -13.44 3.15 -6.81
N ASP A 312 -12.21 3.55 -7.13
CA ASP A 312 -11.89 4.95 -7.41
C ASP A 312 -12.67 5.47 -8.62
N HIS A 313 -12.82 4.64 -9.67
CA HIS A 313 -13.64 4.98 -10.83
C HIS A 313 -15.11 5.15 -10.46
N ARG A 314 -15.67 4.21 -9.68
CA ARG A 314 -17.05 4.27 -9.21
C ARG A 314 -17.31 5.43 -8.26
N ASN A 315 -16.40 5.74 -7.34
CA ASN A 315 -16.49 6.88 -6.44
C ASN A 315 -16.56 8.21 -7.22
N LYS A 316 -15.70 8.38 -8.24
CA LYS A 316 -15.70 9.57 -9.09
C LYS A 316 -16.96 9.68 -9.97
N GLY A 317 -17.46 8.56 -10.47
CA GLY A 317 -18.60 8.54 -11.40
C GLY A 317 -19.98 8.52 -10.73
N SER A 318 -20.10 7.95 -9.53
CA SER A 318 -21.39 7.62 -8.89
C SER A 318 -21.46 8.03 -7.42
N HIS A 319 -20.46 8.72 -6.88
CA HIS A 319 -20.37 9.11 -5.46
C HIS A 319 -20.53 7.94 -4.47
N THR A 320 -20.20 6.72 -4.88
CA THR A 320 -20.14 5.55 -3.98
C THR A 320 -18.96 5.68 -3.03
N GLU A 321 -18.88 4.84 -1.99
CA GLU A 321 -17.75 4.86 -1.07
C GLU A 321 -16.40 4.65 -1.77
N SER A 322 -15.36 5.38 -1.36
CA SER A 322 -14.00 5.23 -1.89
C SER A 322 -13.32 3.97 -1.36
N PHE A 323 -12.25 3.52 -2.03
CA PHE A 323 -11.45 2.37 -1.60
C PHE A 323 -11.05 2.46 -0.11
N TRP A 324 -10.57 3.63 0.32
CA TRP A 324 -10.14 3.83 1.70
C TRP A 324 -11.30 3.77 2.70
N SER A 325 -12.52 4.16 2.33
CA SER A 325 -13.70 3.99 3.20
C SER A 325 -13.93 2.51 3.54
N TRP A 326 -13.90 1.62 2.54
CA TRP A 326 -14.05 0.18 2.72
C TRP A 326 -12.97 -0.40 3.63
N VAL A 327 -11.69 -0.09 3.34
CA VAL A 327 -10.55 -0.56 4.13
C VAL A 327 -10.65 -0.03 5.58
N ASN A 328 -10.92 1.26 5.77
CA ASN A 328 -11.01 1.86 7.10
C ASN A 328 -12.13 1.26 7.94
N LYS A 329 -13.30 0.95 7.35
CA LYS A 329 -14.40 0.26 8.05
C LYS A 329 -13.96 -1.10 8.57
N LEU A 330 -13.26 -1.89 7.75
CA LEU A 330 -12.78 -3.21 8.16
C LEU A 330 -11.67 -3.11 9.21
N LEU A 331 -10.69 -2.22 9.02
CA LEU A 331 -9.63 -2.03 10.01
C LEU A 331 -10.17 -1.56 11.36
N LYS A 332 -11.20 -0.70 11.38
CA LYS A 332 -11.90 -0.32 12.61
C LYS A 332 -12.52 -1.53 13.32
N LYS A 333 -13.15 -2.45 12.59
CA LYS A 333 -13.65 -3.71 13.15
C LYS A 333 -12.54 -4.61 13.70
N VAL A 334 -11.35 -4.62 13.09
CA VAL A 334 -10.18 -5.37 13.62
C VAL A 334 -9.74 -4.85 15.00
N PHE A 335 -9.99 -3.57 15.32
CA PHE A 335 -9.74 -3.03 16.66
C PHE A 335 -10.81 -3.40 17.69
N GLU A 336 -12.01 -3.75 17.25
CA GLU A 336 -13.11 -4.14 18.13
C GLU A 336 -12.87 -5.60 18.59
N ARG A 337 -12.84 -5.83 19.91
CA ARG A 337 -12.81 -7.21 20.44
C ARG A 337 -14.18 -7.85 20.15
N PRO A 338 -14.25 -9.16 19.85
CA PRO A 338 -15.53 -9.83 19.69
C PRO A 338 -16.33 -9.67 20.99
N SER A 339 -17.36 -8.82 20.94
CA SER A 339 -18.35 -8.76 22.00
C SER A 339 -19.11 -10.08 21.99
N THR A 340 -19.27 -10.71 23.16
CA THR A 340 -20.05 -11.94 23.39
C THR A 340 -21.57 -11.75 23.18
N ALA A 341 -21.98 -10.85 22.28
CA ALA A 341 -23.37 -10.58 21.97
C ALA A 341 -23.80 -11.42 20.78
N GLU A 342 -24.83 -12.22 20.98
CA GLU A 342 -25.53 -13.02 19.97
C GLU A 342 -25.95 -12.14 18.79
N GLY A 343 -25.22 -12.28 17.69
CA GLY A 343 -25.48 -11.59 16.43
C GLY A 343 -24.24 -11.66 15.56
N MET A 344 -24.05 -12.76 14.84
CA MET A 344 -22.98 -12.88 13.83
C MET A 344 -23.08 -11.71 12.85
N SER A 345 -22.21 -10.70 13.02
CA SER A 345 -21.97 -9.73 11.96
C SER A 345 -21.31 -10.50 10.81
N VAL A 346 -21.86 -10.39 9.61
CA VAL A 346 -21.41 -11.06 8.36
C VAL A 346 -19.95 -10.71 8.00
N PHE A 347 -19.32 -9.76 8.71
CA PHE A 347 -17.98 -9.23 8.43
C PHE A 347 -17.08 -9.24 9.67
N GLU A 348 -16.82 -10.40 10.28
CA GLU A 348 -15.88 -10.49 11.40
C GLU A 348 -14.50 -10.96 10.94
N PRO A 349 -13.48 -10.08 10.99
CA PRO A 349 -12.11 -10.48 10.67
C PRO A 349 -11.54 -11.41 11.75
N VAL A 350 -10.62 -12.27 11.34
CA VAL A 350 -9.85 -13.16 12.23
C VAL A 350 -9.14 -12.33 13.31
N GLN A 351 -9.10 -12.85 14.54
CA GLN A 351 -8.49 -12.17 15.68
C GLN A 351 -7.02 -11.81 15.39
N CYS A 352 -6.75 -10.51 15.24
CA CYS A 352 -5.39 -9.99 15.08
C CYS A 352 -4.75 -9.77 16.46
N LYS A 353 -3.56 -10.34 16.68
CA LYS A 353 -2.83 -10.20 17.95
C LYS A 353 -2.33 -8.78 18.20
N ASP A 354 -2.00 -8.06 17.12
CA ASP A 354 -1.54 -6.67 17.17
C ASP A 354 -2.24 -5.85 16.07
N PRO A 355 -3.51 -5.45 16.30
CA PRO A 355 -4.32 -4.70 15.34
C PRO A 355 -3.69 -3.37 14.90
N LEU A 356 -2.96 -2.71 15.81
CA LEU A 356 -2.38 -1.39 15.55
C LEU A 356 -1.23 -1.49 14.57
N SER A 357 -0.25 -2.36 14.84
CA SER A 357 0.90 -2.54 13.96
C SER A 357 0.49 -3.20 12.64
N PHE A 358 -0.50 -4.10 12.66
CA PHE A 358 -1.10 -4.62 11.43
C PHE A 358 -1.71 -3.52 10.57
N SER A 359 -2.48 -2.59 11.17
CA SER A 359 -3.11 -1.48 10.44
C SER A 359 -2.09 -0.55 9.79
N TRP A 360 -1.00 -0.24 10.50
CA TRP A 360 0.14 0.50 9.94
C TRP A 360 0.78 -0.24 8.77
N TRP A 361 1.03 -1.54 8.95
CA TRP A 361 1.64 -2.38 7.94
C TRP A 361 0.79 -2.44 6.67
N ILE A 362 -0.48 -2.82 6.78
CA ILE A 362 -1.34 -3.02 5.60
C ILE A 362 -1.58 -1.72 4.83
N ILE A 363 -1.81 -0.59 5.50
CA ILE A 363 -2.03 0.70 4.81
C ILE A 363 -0.80 1.12 4.02
N THR A 364 0.39 0.94 4.59
CA THR A 364 1.64 1.29 3.91
C THR A 364 1.80 0.50 2.63
N HIS A 365 1.49 -0.81 2.67
CA HIS A 365 1.60 -1.63 1.47
C HIS A 365 0.48 -1.37 0.46
N LEU A 366 -0.76 -1.14 0.91
CA LEU A 366 -1.86 -0.78 0.01
C LEU A 366 -1.62 0.57 -0.68
N ALA A 367 -1.06 1.55 0.05
CA ALA A 367 -0.68 2.83 -0.53
C ALA A 367 0.34 2.66 -1.67
N SER A 368 1.33 1.76 -1.50
CA SER A 368 2.32 1.47 -2.55
C SER A 368 1.69 0.87 -3.82
N LEU A 369 0.50 0.27 -3.75
CA LEU A 369 -0.16 -0.31 -4.93
C LEU A 369 -0.77 0.75 -5.87
N TYR A 370 -0.95 1.99 -5.42
CA TYR A 370 -1.43 3.09 -6.26
C TYR A 370 -0.42 3.50 -7.34
N GLN A 371 0.85 3.08 -7.22
CA GLN A 371 1.87 3.29 -8.25
C GLN A 371 1.58 2.51 -9.54
N PHE A 372 0.69 1.51 -9.53
CA PHE A 372 0.35 0.74 -10.73
C PHE A 372 -0.75 1.44 -11.54
N ASP A 373 -0.50 1.66 -12.83
CA ASP A 373 -1.50 2.18 -13.77
C ASP A 373 -2.57 1.14 -14.12
N ARG A 374 -3.53 1.51 -14.99
CA ARG A 374 -4.61 0.63 -15.44
C ARG A 374 -4.14 -0.54 -16.32
N ASN A 375 -2.86 -0.58 -16.69
CA ASN A 375 -2.23 -1.64 -17.48
C ASN A 375 -1.21 -2.44 -16.65
N GLY A 376 -1.04 -2.13 -15.35
CA GLY A 376 -0.08 -2.79 -14.47
C GLY A 376 1.36 -2.28 -14.57
N ASN A 377 1.60 -1.15 -15.23
CA ASN A 377 2.91 -0.49 -15.29
C ASN A 377 3.11 0.43 -14.09
N VAL A 378 4.36 0.64 -13.67
CA VAL A 378 4.69 1.56 -12.57
C VAL A 378 4.71 3.00 -13.09
N GLU A 379 3.92 3.87 -12.46
CA GLU A 379 3.82 5.29 -12.74
C GLU A 379 4.31 6.10 -11.53
N GLU A 380 5.54 6.60 -11.59
CA GLU A 380 6.23 7.23 -10.45
C GLU A 380 5.65 8.59 -10.02
N LYS A 381 4.80 9.24 -10.83
CA LYS A 381 4.39 10.64 -10.65
C LYS A 381 2.88 10.87 -10.61
N LYS A 382 2.11 9.86 -10.20
CA LYS A 382 0.66 10.01 -10.07
C LYS A 382 0.32 10.55 -8.67
N GLN A 383 -0.52 11.59 -8.61
CA GLN A 383 -1.13 11.98 -7.33
C GLN A 383 -2.02 10.85 -6.82
N VAL A 384 -1.66 10.32 -5.65
CA VAL A 384 -2.32 9.19 -5.01
C VAL A 384 -3.38 9.70 -4.03
N GLU A 385 -4.55 9.06 -3.98
CA GLU A 385 -5.56 9.37 -2.96
C GLU A 385 -5.00 9.03 -1.58
N SER A 386 -4.84 10.06 -0.73
CA SER A 386 -4.31 9.91 0.61
C SER A 386 -5.37 9.44 1.62
N ASN A 387 -4.94 8.69 2.63
CA ASN A 387 -5.80 8.25 3.75
C ASN A 387 -5.31 8.85 5.08
N TRP A 388 -4.88 10.11 5.07
CA TRP A 388 -4.29 10.78 6.22
C TRP A 388 -5.21 10.80 7.44
N HIS A 389 -6.52 10.94 7.24
CA HIS A 389 -7.49 10.94 8.34
C HIS A 389 -7.39 9.68 9.22
N PHE A 390 -7.26 8.50 8.60
CA PHE A 390 -7.10 7.26 9.37
C PHE A 390 -5.70 7.12 9.96
N VAL A 391 -4.67 7.57 9.24
CA VAL A 391 -3.29 7.60 9.77
C VAL A 391 -3.18 8.50 11.00
N GLU A 392 -3.87 9.64 11.05
CA GLU A 392 -3.94 10.49 12.24
C GLU A 392 -4.59 9.76 13.43
N GLU A 393 -5.61 8.94 13.18
CA GLU A 393 -6.20 8.06 14.21
C GLU A 393 -5.17 7.04 14.72
N LEU A 394 -4.44 6.38 13.81
CA LEU A 394 -3.39 5.43 14.16
C LEU A 394 -2.25 6.10 14.95
N LEU A 395 -1.80 7.29 14.56
CA LEU A 395 -0.76 8.06 15.26
C LEU A 395 -1.19 8.39 16.69
N LYS A 396 -2.43 8.84 16.88
CA LYS A 396 -2.98 9.11 18.21
C LYS A 396 -2.97 7.85 19.09
N ARG A 397 -3.35 6.69 18.53
CA ARG A 397 -3.29 5.41 19.26
C ARG A 397 -1.86 4.94 19.55
N SER A 398 -0.93 5.17 18.61
CA SER A 398 0.49 4.79 18.74
C SER A 398 1.23 5.63 19.79
N THR A 399 0.77 6.86 20.00
CA THR A 399 1.36 7.83 20.94
C THR A 399 0.56 7.97 22.24
N ASP A 400 -0.49 7.17 22.44
CA ASP A 400 -1.28 7.18 23.66
C ASP A 400 -0.48 6.58 24.82
N ALA A 401 -0.37 7.35 25.91
CA ALA A 401 0.31 6.93 27.13
C ALA A 401 -0.36 5.70 27.78
N GLN A 402 -1.67 5.50 27.55
CA GLN A 402 -2.41 4.36 28.10
C GLN A 402 -2.18 3.05 27.33
N ALA A 403 -1.81 3.15 26.05
CA ALA A 403 -1.65 1.99 25.17
C ALA A 403 -0.36 1.19 25.42
N ALA A 404 0.58 1.72 26.22
CA ALA A 404 1.85 1.09 26.59
C ALA A 404 2.62 0.46 25.41
N VAL A 405 2.62 1.14 24.25
CA VAL A 405 3.27 0.68 23.03
C VAL A 405 4.79 0.67 23.22
N LEU A 406 5.44 -0.45 22.88
CA LEU A 406 6.89 -0.59 22.99
C LEU A 406 7.62 0.25 21.93
N GLU A 407 8.81 0.74 22.27
CA GLU A 407 9.66 1.54 21.37
C GLU A 407 9.89 0.85 20.01
N GLU A 408 10.06 -0.48 19.97
CA GLU A 408 10.20 -1.24 18.72
C GLU A 408 8.99 -1.10 17.78
N GLN A 409 7.79 -1.10 18.36
CA GLN A 409 6.54 -0.97 17.60
C GLN A 409 6.34 0.47 17.13
N ILE A 410 6.60 1.46 18.00
CA ILE A 410 6.56 2.88 17.60
C ILE A 410 7.52 3.12 16.42
N ARG A 411 8.72 2.53 16.44
CA ARG A 411 9.66 2.65 15.32
C ARG A 411 9.10 2.10 14.02
N MET A 412 8.45 0.94 14.07
CA MET A 412 7.78 0.36 12.91
C MET A 412 6.67 1.29 12.41
N HIS A 413 5.83 1.79 13.31
CA HIS A 413 4.73 2.72 12.99
C HIS A 413 5.24 3.99 12.30
N LEU A 414 6.32 4.57 12.82
CA LEU A 414 6.91 5.78 12.24
C LEU A 414 7.62 5.52 10.92
N GLN A 415 8.22 4.34 10.74
CA GLN A 415 8.81 3.98 9.44
C GLN A 415 7.72 3.79 8.37
N CYS A 416 6.59 3.19 8.74
CA CYS A 416 5.39 3.15 7.92
C CYS A 416 4.90 4.56 7.59
N CYS A 417 4.78 5.44 8.60
CA CYS A 417 4.37 6.83 8.41
C CYS A 417 5.32 7.61 7.48
N LEU A 418 6.63 7.44 7.64
CA LEU A 418 7.65 8.05 6.79
C LEU A 418 7.54 7.58 5.33
N THR A 419 7.28 6.28 5.13
CA THR A 419 7.04 5.72 3.80
C THR A 419 5.78 6.32 3.17
N LEU A 420 4.70 6.47 3.95
CA LEU A 420 3.47 7.11 3.48
C LEU A 420 3.68 8.59 3.10
N CYS A 421 4.54 9.33 3.80
CA CYS A 421 4.92 10.70 3.40
C CYS A 421 5.56 10.72 2.00
N SER A 422 6.24 9.66 1.56
CA SER A 422 6.79 9.61 0.20
C SER A 422 5.76 9.32 -0.90
N PHE A 423 4.57 8.82 -0.54
CA PHE A 423 3.51 8.49 -1.49
C PHE A 423 2.40 9.54 -1.57
N TRP A 424 2.15 10.26 -0.48
CA TRP A 424 0.99 11.14 -0.33
C TRP A 424 1.40 12.60 -0.14
N ASP A 425 0.45 13.50 -0.41
CA ASP A 425 0.63 14.94 -0.22
C ASP A 425 0.86 15.32 1.26
N LEU A 426 1.42 16.52 1.46
CA LEU A 426 1.74 17.10 2.77
C LEU A 426 0.57 17.09 3.77
N ASN A 427 0.77 16.52 4.97
CA ASN A 427 -0.21 16.52 6.07
C ASN A 427 0.31 17.08 7.40
N LEU A 428 0.11 18.38 7.66
CA LEU A 428 0.59 19.04 8.89
C LEU A 428 0.11 18.45 10.23
N PRO A 429 -1.11 17.90 10.34
CA PRO A 429 -1.55 17.20 11.54
C PRO A 429 -0.63 16.03 11.94
N THR A 430 -0.04 15.30 10.99
CA THR A 430 0.91 14.20 11.26
C THR A 430 2.09 14.68 12.11
N VAL A 431 2.76 15.76 11.68
CA VAL A 431 3.88 16.37 12.42
C VAL A 431 3.42 16.88 13.79
N THR A 432 2.24 17.49 13.83
CA THR A 432 1.67 18.03 15.07
C THR A 432 1.46 16.95 16.12
N ILE A 433 0.81 15.84 15.77
CA ILE A 433 0.50 14.74 16.70
C ILE A 433 1.80 14.15 17.26
N LEU A 434 2.77 13.90 16.38
CA LEU A 434 4.09 13.40 16.79
C LEU A 434 4.85 14.40 17.68
N TRP A 435 4.80 15.68 17.35
CA TRP A 435 5.44 16.72 18.16
C TRP A 435 4.82 16.79 19.55
N GLU A 436 3.50 16.69 19.69
CA GLU A 436 2.83 16.68 21.00
C GLU A 436 3.26 15.51 21.89
N TYR A 437 3.55 14.35 21.29
CA TYR A 437 4.13 13.21 21.98
C TYR A 437 5.60 13.42 22.36
N TYR A 438 6.46 13.75 21.38
CA TYR A 438 7.90 13.86 21.61
C TYR A 438 8.28 15.06 22.47
N CYS A 439 7.58 16.20 22.37
CA CYS A 439 7.87 17.37 23.18
C CYS A 439 7.72 17.07 24.68
N LYS A 440 6.80 16.17 25.08
CA LYS A 440 6.63 15.71 26.47
C LYS A 440 7.76 14.77 26.88
N ASN A 441 8.16 13.89 25.96
CA ASN A 441 9.15 12.84 26.17
C ASN A 441 10.59 13.20 25.78
N LEU A 442 10.91 14.48 25.60
CA LEU A 442 12.26 14.91 25.17
C LEU A 442 13.40 14.36 26.04
N ASN A 443 13.18 14.21 27.34
CA ASN A 443 14.19 13.69 28.28
C ASN A 443 14.38 12.16 28.20
N SER A 444 13.56 11.45 27.41
CA SER A 444 13.65 10.00 27.22
C SER A 444 14.78 9.64 26.26
N SER A 445 15.42 8.50 26.52
CA SER A 445 16.53 7.99 25.71
C SER A 445 16.09 7.15 24.51
N PHE A 446 14.81 6.78 24.41
CA PHE A 446 14.24 5.95 23.33
C PHE A 446 15.09 4.70 23.06
N THR A 447 15.47 4.01 24.14
CA THR A 447 16.44 2.91 24.10
C THR A 447 15.82 1.61 23.63
N ILE A 448 16.61 0.84 22.88
CA ILE A 448 16.21 -0.45 22.30
C ILE A 448 17.10 -1.54 22.89
N PRO A 449 16.56 -2.52 23.63
CA PRO A 449 17.37 -3.49 24.37
C PRO A 449 18.39 -4.30 23.53
N TRP A 450 18.06 -4.67 22.28
CA TRP A 450 18.95 -5.46 21.42
C TRP A 450 19.88 -4.64 20.52
N LEU A 451 19.73 -3.31 20.45
CA LEU A 451 20.64 -2.46 19.65
C LEU A 451 22.04 -2.33 20.28
N GLY A 452 22.25 -2.96 21.43
CA GLY A 452 23.55 -3.10 22.09
C GLY A 452 24.15 -1.77 22.57
N LEU A 453 25.45 -1.79 22.88
CA LEU A 453 26.19 -0.66 23.45
C LEU A 453 26.20 0.60 22.56
N LYS A 454 25.99 0.46 21.25
CA LYS A 454 25.83 1.62 20.34
C LYS A 454 24.51 2.37 20.57
N GLY A 455 23.43 1.68 20.93
CA GLY A 455 22.15 2.29 21.31
C GLY A 455 22.13 2.88 22.73
N LEU A 456 23.10 2.52 23.58
CA LEU A 456 23.31 3.08 24.92
C LEU A 456 24.13 4.38 24.91
N ALA A 457 24.86 4.66 23.84
CA ALA A 457 25.52 5.94 23.63
C ALA A 457 24.47 6.98 23.23
N SER A 458 23.73 7.51 24.21
CA SER A 458 22.62 8.44 24.00
C SER A 458 23.03 9.85 23.55
N VAL A 459 24.33 10.16 23.56
CA VAL A 459 24.87 11.50 23.31
C VAL A 459 25.95 11.43 22.24
N SER A 460 25.83 12.30 21.24
CA SER A 460 26.79 12.39 20.13
C SER A 460 28.15 12.79 20.67
N LYS A 461 29.18 12.02 20.31
CA LYS A 461 30.54 12.20 20.87
C LYS A 461 31.23 13.45 20.33
N THR A 462 30.93 13.82 19.08
CA THR A 462 31.60 14.87 18.32
C THR A 462 30.59 15.80 17.62
N PRO A 463 30.89 17.09 17.44
CA PRO A 463 30.06 18.02 16.66
C PRO A 463 29.76 17.51 15.25
N LEU A 464 30.76 16.98 14.54
CA LEU A 464 30.58 16.42 13.20
C LEU A 464 29.56 15.27 13.19
N SER A 465 29.63 14.36 14.17
CA SER A 465 28.65 13.26 14.28
C SER A 465 27.20 13.74 14.48
N MET A 466 27.00 14.90 15.13
CA MET A 466 25.66 15.52 15.23
C MET A 466 25.18 16.00 13.87
N LEU A 467 26.08 16.59 13.08
CA LEU A 467 25.76 17.09 11.75
C LEU A 467 25.55 15.95 10.73
N GLU A 468 26.36 14.90 10.77
CA GLU A 468 26.18 13.69 9.95
C GLU A 468 24.84 13.01 10.22
N LEU A 469 24.44 12.92 11.49
CA LEU A 469 23.12 12.43 11.88
C LEU A 469 22.01 13.27 11.23
N VAL A 470 22.12 14.60 11.30
CA VAL A 470 21.13 15.52 10.70
C VAL A 470 21.07 15.37 9.18
N LYS A 471 22.22 15.24 8.52
CA LYS A 471 22.30 14.98 7.08
C LYS A 471 21.62 13.68 6.69
N SER A 472 21.81 12.62 7.49
CA SER A 472 21.14 11.34 7.25
C SER A 472 19.60 11.47 7.35
N CYS A 473 19.09 12.27 8.29
CA CYS A 473 17.65 12.56 8.39
C CYS A 473 17.11 13.38 7.22
N CYS A 474 17.94 14.21 6.61
CA CYS A 474 17.57 15.10 5.51
C CYS A 474 17.92 14.50 4.14
N SER A 475 18.29 13.22 4.03
CA SER A 475 18.65 12.62 2.74
C SER A 475 17.41 12.13 1.99
N ASP A 476 17.35 12.34 0.67
CA ASP A 476 16.19 11.94 -0.16
C ASP A 476 16.15 10.42 -0.42
N GLN A 477 17.33 9.77 -0.41
CA GLN A 477 17.43 8.31 -0.45
C GLN A 477 17.39 7.75 0.96
N GLN A 478 16.22 7.24 1.36
CA GLN A 478 16.07 6.55 2.63
C GLN A 478 16.81 5.21 2.59
N SER A 479 17.81 5.04 3.45
CA SER A 479 18.49 3.75 3.55
C SER A 479 17.52 2.72 4.16
N PRO A 480 17.38 1.51 3.57
CA PRO A 480 16.59 0.42 4.17
C PRO A 480 17.09 0.02 5.58
N ASP A 481 18.30 0.44 5.95
CA ASP A 481 18.92 0.23 7.25
C ASP A 481 18.53 1.27 8.33
N LEU A 482 17.65 2.25 8.06
CA LEU A 482 17.18 3.22 9.07
C LEU A 482 16.58 2.51 10.29
N TYR A 483 15.85 1.40 10.08
CA TYR A 483 15.32 0.57 11.16
C TYR A 483 16.40 -0.22 11.91
N LYS A 484 17.62 -0.31 11.41
CA LYS A 484 18.72 -0.96 12.13
C LYS A 484 19.60 0.02 12.90
N SER A 485 19.48 1.32 12.66
CA SER A 485 20.35 2.34 13.26
C SER A 485 19.63 3.38 14.11
N SER A 486 18.35 3.65 13.86
CA SER A 486 17.67 4.84 14.38
C SER A 486 16.57 4.51 15.39
N ASN A 487 16.44 5.30 16.45
CA ASN A 487 15.30 5.22 17.40
C ASN A 487 14.06 5.95 16.85
N SER A 488 12.94 5.86 17.55
CA SER A 488 11.66 6.44 17.13
C SER A 488 11.74 7.97 16.95
N TYR A 489 12.49 8.65 17.82
CA TYR A 489 12.70 10.10 17.73
C TYR A 489 13.44 10.52 16.46
N LEU A 490 14.49 9.78 16.07
CA LEU A 490 15.23 10.05 14.85
C LEU A 490 14.37 9.81 13.59
N ILE A 491 13.51 8.79 13.59
CA ILE A 491 12.55 8.56 12.50
C ILE A 491 11.55 9.72 12.42
N PHE A 492 11.07 10.22 13.57
CA PHE A 492 10.26 11.44 13.60
C PHE A 492 10.98 12.66 12.99
N LEU A 493 12.27 12.84 13.27
CA LEU A 493 13.04 13.91 12.65
C LEU A 493 13.16 13.77 11.13
N CYS A 494 13.23 12.53 10.61
CA CYS A 494 13.17 12.28 9.16
C CYS A 494 11.81 12.67 8.58
N ILE A 495 10.72 12.30 9.24
CA ILE A 495 9.35 12.71 8.84
C ILE A 495 9.25 14.23 8.81
N LEU A 496 9.71 14.90 9.87
CA LEU A 496 9.71 16.36 9.95
C LEU A 496 10.54 16.96 8.80
N ALA A 497 11.75 16.46 8.57
CA ALA A 497 12.63 16.96 7.51
C ALA A 497 11.99 16.83 6.12
N GLN A 498 11.44 15.65 5.80
CA GLN A 498 10.79 15.41 4.52
C GLN A 498 9.59 16.34 4.30
N MET A 499 8.70 16.44 5.28
CA MET A 499 7.52 17.30 5.18
C MET A 499 7.89 18.79 5.11
N MET A 500 9.00 19.21 5.71
CA MET A 500 9.51 20.57 5.58
C MET A 500 10.08 20.87 4.21
N LYS A 501 10.81 19.93 3.60
CA LYS A 501 11.28 20.09 2.22
C LYS A 501 10.11 20.26 1.24
N GLU A 502 9.13 19.36 1.31
CA GLU A 502 7.92 19.42 0.47
C GLU A 502 7.11 20.72 0.68
N ALA A 503 7.03 21.21 1.92
CA ALA A 503 6.38 22.48 2.23
C ALA A 503 7.12 23.70 1.65
N MET A 504 8.45 23.65 1.55
CA MET A 504 9.24 24.73 0.95
C MET A 504 9.16 24.70 -0.58
N ASP A 505 9.21 23.52 -1.19
CA ASP A 505 9.14 23.33 -2.64
C ASP A 505 7.78 23.75 -3.23
N SER A 506 6.71 23.62 -2.44
CA SER A 506 5.35 24.00 -2.85
C SER A 506 5.08 25.51 -2.85
N ASN A 507 6.08 26.38 -2.54
CA ASN A 507 5.97 27.84 -2.43
C ASN A 507 4.87 28.34 -1.45
N VAL A 508 4.27 27.45 -0.66
CA VAL A 508 3.29 27.81 0.36
C VAL A 508 4.07 28.15 1.63
N THR A 509 4.26 29.43 1.95
CA THR A 509 5.01 29.87 3.16
C THR A 509 4.26 29.65 4.49
N HIS A 510 3.00 29.21 4.42
CA HIS A 510 2.11 29.07 5.58
C HIS A 510 2.39 27.84 6.48
N PRO A 511 2.70 26.63 5.96
CA PRO A 511 2.95 25.42 6.76
C PRO A 511 4.15 25.54 7.69
N TRP A 512 5.26 26.11 7.21
CA TRP A 512 6.46 26.35 8.02
C TRP A 512 6.14 27.22 9.25
N LYS A 513 5.46 28.35 9.05
CA LYS A 513 5.11 29.28 10.14
C LYS A 513 4.27 28.60 11.23
N GLN A 514 3.35 27.73 10.84
CA GLN A 514 2.53 26.98 11.80
C GLN A 514 3.35 26.00 12.64
N ILE A 515 4.20 25.20 11.99
CA ILE A 515 5.03 24.21 12.68
C ILE A 515 6.08 24.90 13.56
N LYS A 516 6.74 25.94 13.03
CA LYS A 516 7.67 26.80 13.79
C LYS A 516 7.02 27.33 15.07
N GLY A 517 5.82 27.92 14.99
CA GLY A 517 5.10 28.43 16.15
C GLY A 517 4.76 27.37 17.19
N ARG A 518 4.31 26.18 16.74
CA ARG A 518 4.01 25.04 17.63
C ARG A 518 5.24 24.45 18.31
N ILE A 519 6.38 24.40 17.62
CA ILE A 519 7.64 23.93 18.20
C ILE A 519 8.15 24.96 19.21
N TYR A 520 8.27 26.22 18.82
CA TYR A 520 8.90 27.25 19.65
C TYR A 520 8.13 27.54 20.92
N SER A 521 6.79 27.46 20.89
CA SER A 521 5.95 27.69 22.07
C SER A 521 6.13 26.66 23.18
N LYS A 522 6.67 25.46 22.90
CA LYS A 522 6.97 24.46 23.93
C LYS A 522 8.28 24.72 24.69
N PHE A 523 9.16 25.56 24.15
CA PHE A 523 10.44 25.89 24.77
C PHE A 523 10.37 27.23 25.51
N HIS A 524 9.80 27.21 26.72
CA HIS A 524 9.85 28.34 27.65
C HIS A 524 10.95 28.13 28.71
N GLN A 525 11.30 29.19 29.44
CA GLN A 525 12.40 29.19 30.43
C GLN A 525 12.36 28.00 31.40
N LYS A 526 11.18 27.67 31.97
CA LYS A 526 11.01 26.50 32.84
C LYS A 526 11.34 25.18 32.11
N ARG A 527 10.85 24.98 30.87
CA ARG A 527 11.09 23.74 30.12
C ARG A 527 12.56 23.57 29.79
N MET A 528 13.24 24.65 29.38
CA MET A 528 14.68 24.59 29.08
C MET A 528 15.50 24.13 30.29
N ARG A 529 15.17 24.63 31.49
CA ARG A 529 15.87 24.23 32.74
C ARG A 529 15.59 22.80 33.18
N GLU A 530 14.48 22.20 32.75
CA GLU A 530 14.10 20.81 33.05
C GLU A 530 14.73 19.78 32.11
N LEU A 531 15.45 20.21 31.06
CA LEU A 531 16.07 19.30 30.11
C LEU A 531 17.22 18.54 30.77
N THR A 532 17.18 17.21 30.66
CA THR A 532 18.32 16.36 31.00
C THR A 532 19.40 16.47 29.92
N GLU A 533 20.57 15.87 30.13
CA GLU A 533 21.60 15.78 29.07
C GLU A 533 21.05 15.16 27.78
N VAL A 534 20.25 14.09 27.90
CA VAL A 534 19.55 13.45 26.79
C VAL A 534 18.53 14.40 26.15
N GLY A 535 17.74 15.11 26.98
CA GLY A 535 16.79 16.11 26.47
C GLY A 535 17.44 17.25 25.72
N LEU A 536 18.63 17.67 26.16
CA LEU A 536 19.42 18.70 25.50
C LEU A 536 20.03 18.21 24.17
N GLN A 537 20.44 16.94 24.09
CA GLN A 537 20.86 16.33 22.81
C GLN A 537 19.69 16.29 21.83
N ASN A 538 18.51 15.83 22.27
CA ASN A 538 17.31 15.78 21.44
C ASN A 538 16.89 17.19 20.98
N PHE A 539 16.98 18.19 21.87
CA PHE A 539 16.82 19.59 21.51
C PHE A 539 17.76 20.01 20.37
N PHE A 540 19.07 19.74 20.47
CA PHE A 540 20.00 20.08 19.40
C PHE A 540 19.70 19.34 18.10
N ASN A 541 19.39 18.04 18.15
CA ASN A 541 19.04 17.26 16.96
C ASN A 541 17.84 17.87 16.23
N LEU A 542 16.79 18.25 16.96
CA LEU A 542 15.61 18.91 16.39
C LEU A 542 15.98 20.23 15.70
N PHE A 543 16.65 21.13 16.41
CA PHE A 543 16.92 22.47 15.88
C PHE A 543 17.96 22.46 14.77
N LEU A 544 18.91 21.51 14.77
CA LEU A 544 19.81 21.30 13.65
C LEU A 544 19.06 20.77 12.42
N VAL A 545 18.12 19.82 12.58
CA VAL A 545 17.27 19.37 11.46
C VAL A 545 16.45 20.53 10.90
N LEU A 546 15.82 21.33 11.76
CA LEU A 546 15.09 22.53 11.33
C LEU A 546 16.02 23.49 10.57
N ALA A 547 17.22 23.74 11.09
CA ALA A 547 18.20 24.64 10.46
C ALA A 547 18.73 24.11 9.13
N ALA A 548 18.78 22.78 8.96
CA ALA A 548 19.17 22.16 7.70
C ALA A 548 18.12 22.40 6.61
N VAL A 549 16.83 22.24 6.93
CA VAL A 549 15.71 22.31 5.96
C VAL A 549 15.05 23.68 5.81
N ALA A 550 15.30 24.63 6.72
CA ALA A 550 14.72 25.97 6.71
C ALA A 550 15.78 27.08 6.90
N GLU A 551 15.38 28.28 7.35
CA GLU A 551 16.24 29.45 7.53
C GLU A 551 17.21 29.28 8.71
N THR A 552 18.46 28.95 8.38
CA THR A 552 19.52 28.57 9.34
C THR A 552 19.83 29.67 10.37
N GLU A 553 19.90 30.95 9.96
CA GLU A 553 20.21 32.08 10.84
C GLU A 553 19.12 32.36 11.89
N ASP A 554 17.86 32.42 11.47
CA ASP A 554 16.70 32.63 12.35
C ASP A 554 16.56 31.49 13.38
N ILE A 555 16.85 30.26 12.96
CA ILE A 555 16.81 29.11 13.86
C ILE A 555 17.98 29.13 14.85
N ALA A 556 19.19 29.39 14.39
CA ALA A 556 20.37 29.44 15.25
C ALA A 556 20.29 30.58 16.27
N SER A 557 19.84 31.77 15.85
CA SER A 557 19.62 32.91 16.76
C SER A 557 18.59 32.56 17.83
N ARG A 558 17.47 31.92 17.45
CA ARG A 558 16.49 31.44 18.42
C ARG A 558 17.05 30.42 19.39
N VAL A 559 17.90 29.49 18.93
CA VAL A 559 18.56 28.51 19.81
C VAL A 559 19.44 29.21 20.84
N LEU A 560 20.18 30.25 20.44
CA LEU A 560 20.99 31.04 21.36
C LEU A 560 20.12 31.67 22.45
N ASP A 561 19.00 32.32 22.08
CA ASP A 561 18.06 32.91 23.03
C ASP A 561 17.51 31.87 24.03
N LEU A 562 17.17 30.67 23.53
CA LEU A 562 16.62 29.60 24.37
C LEU A 562 17.66 29.03 25.33
N LEU A 563 18.93 28.95 24.91
CA LEU A 563 20.03 28.47 25.75
C LEU A 563 20.42 29.49 26.82
N ASP A 564 20.23 30.79 26.58
CA ASP A 564 20.48 31.84 27.57
C ASP A 564 19.52 31.76 28.79
N PHE A 565 18.43 30.99 28.71
CA PHE A 565 17.59 30.66 29.87
C PHE A 565 18.26 29.73 30.90
N LEU A 566 19.33 29.05 30.51
CA LEU A 566 20.10 28.13 31.35
C LEU A 566 21.13 28.93 32.17
N SER A 567 20.99 28.94 33.50
CA SER A 567 21.95 29.64 34.37
C SER A 567 23.30 28.90 34.37
N PRO A 568 24.45 29.60 34.27
CA PRO A 568 25.77 28.98 34.33
C PRO A 568 26.00 28.10 35.57
N THR A 569 25.30 28.41 36.67
CA THR A 569 25.38 27.71 37.96
C THR A 569 24.52 26.44 38.05
N SER A 570 23.50 26.30 37.20
CA SER A 570 22.58 25.14 37.21
C SER A 570 22.94 24.05 36.21
N ILE A 571 23.89 24.31 35.32
CA ILE A 571 24.26 23.42 34.21
C ILE A 571 25.38 22.46 34.67
N SER A 572 25.16 21.16 34.47
CA SER A 572 26.20 20.15 34.73
C SER A 572 27.39 20.30 33.78
N THR A 573 28.54 19.77 34.16
CA THR A 573 29.73 19.75 33.27
C THR A 573 29.43 19.08 31.93
N SER A 574 28.68 17.98 31.93
CA SER A 574 28.33 17.23 30.72
C SER A 574 27.37 18.01 29.81
N GLN A 575 26.36 18.67 30.37
CA GLN A 575 25.47 19.57 29.63
C GLN A 575 26.24 20.75 29.02
N ARG A 576 27.21 21.32 29.74
CA ARG A 576 28.04 22.42 29.21
C ARG A 576 28.87 21.96 28.01
N ALA A 577 29.50 20.80 28.10
CA ALA A 577 30.21 20.21 26.97
C ALA A 577 29.28 19.98 25.78
N LEU A 578 28.07 19.47 26.01
CA LEU A 578 27.07 19.26 24.97
C LEU A 578 26.61 20.57 24.31
N ILE A 579 26.44 21.66 25.08
CA ILE A 579 26.14 22.99 24.53
C ILE A 579 27.24 23.44 23.56
N TRP A 580 28.51 23.27 23.96
CA TRP A 580 29.63 23.62 23.09
C TRP A 580 29.66 22.76 21.82
N ARG A 581 29.38 21.46 21.92
CA ARG A 581 29.24 20.60 20.73
C ARG A 581 28.12 21.08 19.81
N GLY A 582 26.97 21.46 20.36
CA GLY A 582 25.86 22.03 19.60
C GLY A 582 26.26 23.32 18.87
N TYR A 583 26.97 24.23 19.53
CA TYR A 583 27.50 25.43 18.87
C TYR A 583 28.48 25.11 17.74
N PHE A 584 29.39 24.16 17.94
CA PHE A 584 30.28 23.70 16.88
C PHE A 584 29.52 23.04 15.72
N ALA A 585 28.45 22.29 15.98
CA ALA A 585 27.62 21.71 14.93
C ALA A 585 26.92 22.80 14.09
N PHE A 586 26.45 23.89 14.71
CA PHE A 586 25.94 25.06 13.98
C PHE A 586 27.04 25.77 13.18
N LEU A 587 28.24 25.93 13.75
CA LEU A 587 29.38 26.50 13.02
C LEU A 587 29.73 25.67 11.77
N LEU A 588 29.79 24.34 11.90
CA LEU A 588 30.03 23.44 10.77
C LEU A 588 28.93 23.59 9.70
N MET A 589 27.65 23.69 10.12
CA MET A 589 26.54 23.93 9.18
C MET A 589 26.63 25.29 8.49
N TYR A 590 27.05 26.35 9.20
CA TYR A 590 27.27 27.67 8.61
C TYR A 590 28.38 27.64 7.58
N ILE A 591 29.48 26.92 7.86
CA ILE A 591 30.58 26.71 6.90
C ILE A 591 30.06 25.99 5.66
N GLU A 592 29.31 24.90 5.81
CA GLU A 592 28.74 24.16 4.68
C GLU A 592 27.78 24.99 3.82
N LYS A 593 27.07 25.94 4.43
CA LYS A 593 26.16 26.87 3.74
C LYS A 593 26.83 28.18 3.31
N ASN A 594 28.15 28.32 3.46
CA ASN A 594 28.92 29.54 3.15
C ASN A 594 28.40 30.81 3.86
N MET A 595 28.08 30.70 5.16
CA MET A 595 27.55 31.77 6.00
C MET A 595 28.60 32.35 6.97
N ASP A 596 28.38 33.55 7.50
CA ASP A 596 29.30 34.18 8.45
C ASP A 596 29.31 33.49 9.82
N ILE A 597 30.48 33.02 10.24
CA ILE A 597 30.68 32.30 11.51
C ILE A 597 31.13 33.20 12.67
N SER A 598 31.45 34.47 12.40
CA SER A 598 32.18 35.34 13.33
C SER A 598 31.50 35.45 14.70
N VAL A 599 30.18 35.66 14.72
CA VAL A 599 29.40 35.85 15.96
C VAL A 599 29.43 34.61 16.87
N LEU A 600 29.22 33.42 16.30
CA LEU A 600 29.22 32.16 17.04
C LEU A 600 30.65 31.80 17.49
N ALA A 601 31.64 32.02 16.63
CA ALA A 601 33.05 31.76 16.92
C ALA A 601 33.57 32.67 18.05
N GLU A 602 33.23 33.96 18.07
CA GLU A 602 33.58 34.88 19.14
C GLU A 602 32.97 34.48 20.48
N LYS A 603 31.67 34.12 20.52
CA LYS A 603 30.98 33.67 21.74
C LYS A 603 31.65 32.43 22.33
N LEU A 604 31.98 31.45 21.49
CA LEU A 604 32.68 30.22 21.89
C LEU A 604 34.11 30.49 22.37
N SER A 605 34.87 31.31 21.62
CA SER A 605 36.25 31.68 21.97
C SER A 605 36.33 32.40 23.32
N HIS A 606 35.42 33.36 23.56
CA HIS A 606 35.31 34.04 24.84
C HIS A 606 35.00 33.06 26.00
N ALA A 607 34.02 32.16 25.80
CA ALA A 607 33.67 31.15 26.79
C ALA A 607 34.83 30.18 27.10
N PHE A 608 35.60 29.81 26.09
CA PHE A 608 36.83 29.01 26.24
C PHE A 608 37.89 29.76 27.05
N CYS A 609 38.16 31.02 26.71
CA CYS A 609 39.17 31.83 27.40
C CYS A 609 38.88 31.96 28.89
N GLU A 610 37.62 32.23 29.26
CA GLU A 610 37.21 32.33 30.67
C GLU A 610 37.41 31.01 31.43
N LYS A 611 37.06 29.88 30.81
CA LYS A 611 37.25 28.56 31.43
C LYS A 611 38.71 28.13 31.49
N ALA A 612 39.52 28.49 30.50
CA ALA A 612 40.96 28.23 30.49
C ALA A 612 41.66 29.03 31.60
N LYS A 613 41.30 30.31 31.81
CA LYS A 613 41.78 31.12 32.94
C LYS A 613 41.43 30.47 34.27
N GLU A 614 40.18 30.03 34.45
CA GLU A 614 39.72 29.35 35.68
C GLU A 614 40.51 28.05 35.95
N PHE A 615 40.77 27.27 34.90
CA PHE A 615 41.57 26.05 34.99
C PHE A 615 43.01 26.32 35.42
N LEU A 616 43.64 27.38 34.90
CA LEU A 616 45.01 27.79 35.23
C LEU A 616 45.14 28.29 36.68
N VAL A 617 44.14 29.03 37.17
CA VAL A 617 44.15 29.62 38.53
C VAL A 617 43.85 28.56 39.61
N THR A 618 43.10 27.51 39.28
CA THR A 618 42.77 26.43 40.21
C THR A 618 44.05 25.66 40.61
N LYS A 619 44.48 25.81 41.87
CA LYS A 619 45.58 25.03 42.47
C LYS A 619 44.99 24.09 43.52
N ASN A 620 45.22 22.78 43.38
CA ASN A 620 44.96 21.72 44.37
C ASN A 620 43.58 21.02 44.42
N ASP A 621 42.60 21.32 43.56
CA ASP A 621 41.37 20.51 43.44
C ASP A 621 41.35 19.71 42.12
N HIS A 622 41.67 18.41 42.22
CA HIS A 622 41.72 17.50 41.06
C HIS A 622 40.34 17.28 40.43
N THR A 623 39.29 17.20 41.24
CA THR A 623 37.90 17.03 40.81
C THR A 623 37.40 18.26 40.06
N HIS A 624 37.67 19.47 40.58
CA HIS A 624 37.32 20.73 39.90
C HIS A 624 38.09 20.89 38.58
N LYS A 625 39.38 20.55 38.57
CA LYS A 625 40.18 20.52 37.33
C LYS A 625 39.62 19.54 36.29
N GLN A 626 39.23 18.34 36.70
CA GLN A 626 38.64 17.36 35.79
C GLN A 626 37.31 17.88 35.21
N ASN A 627 36.48 18.53 36.03
CA ASN A 627 35.25 19.16 35.56
C ASN A 627 35.49 20.32 34.57
N LEU A 628 36.55 21.12 34.76
CA LEU A 628 36.92 22.18 33.83
C LEU A 628 37.58 21.62 32.55
N TRP A 629 38.25 20.47 32.61
CA TRP A 629 38.89 19.84 31.46
C TRP A 629 37.90 19.30 30.43
N THR A 630 36.76 18.75 30.85
CA THR A 630 35.73 18.21 29.93
C THR A 630 35.23 19.22 28.88
N PRO A 631 34.82 20.46 29.23
CA PRO A 631 34.47 21.45 28.21
C PRO A 631 35.69 21.94 27.42
N LEU A 632 36.87 22.10 28.04
CA LEU A 632 38.08 22.54 27.34
C LEU A 632 38.53 21.54 26.26
N SER A 633 38.54 20.25 26.57
CA SER A 633 38.80 19.18 25.60
C SER A 633 37.75 19.18 24.48
N THR A 634 36.47 19.33 24.82
CA THR A 634 35.39 19.45 23.83
C THR A 634 35.59 20.63 22.86
N TYR A 635 36.11 21.77 23.34
CA TYR A 635 36.45 22.89 22.48
C TYR A 635 37.61 22.58 21.55
N ILE A 636 38.67 21.95 22.06
CA ILE A 636 39.84 21.56 21.26
C ILE A 636 39.42 20.58 20.16
N ASP A 637 38.63 19.56 20.51
CA ASP A 637 38.10 18.58 19.57
C ASP A 637 37.23 19.26 18.48
N GLY A 638 36.34 20.16 18.89
CA GLY A 638 35.49 20.91 17.95
C GLY A 638 36.27 21.82 17.00
N VAL A 639 37.32 22.49 17.50
CA VAL A 639 38.21 23.31 16.65
C VAL A 639 38.99 22.45 15.67
N GLN A 640 39.37 21.22 16.01
CA GLN A 640 40.07 20.33 15.07
C GLN A 640 39.19 19.94 13.86
N GLU A 641 37.87 19.84 14.06
CA GLU A 641 36.91 19.46 13.01
C GLU A 641 36.61 20.61 12.02
N VAL A 642 36.74 21.87 12.45
CA VAL A 642 36.42 23.06 11.64
C VAL A 642 37.36 23.22 10.42
N PRO A 643 38.70 23.18 10.54
CA PRO A 643 39.62 23.23 9.40
C PRO A 643 39.45 22.06 8.43
N SER A 644 39.12 20.85 8.92
CA SER A 644 38.84 19.73 8.04
C SER A 644 37.60 19.94 7.17
N ALA A 645 36.58 20.67 7.68
CA ALA A 645 35.40 21.03 6.89
C ALA A 645 35.73 22.04 5.78
N PHE A 646 36.60 23.03 6.04
CA PHE A 646 37.08 23.97 5.00
C PHE A 646 37.84 23.27 3.85
N SER A 647 38.45 22.12 4.10
CA SER A 647 39.16 21.34 3.06
C SER A 647 38.25 20.49 2.18
N GLN A 648 36.97 20.34 2.54
CA GLN A 648 36.00 19.48 1.85
C GLN A 648 34.88 20.26 1.13
N SER A 649 34.76 21.58 1.30
CA SER A 649 33.79 22.38 0.53
C SER A 649 34.31 22.60 -0.90
N PRO A 650 33.53 22.30 -1.96
CA PRO A 650 33.89 22.75 -3.31
C PRO A 650 33.89 24.28 -3.31
N GLY A 651 35.00 24.87 -3.75
CA GLY A 651 35.17 26.33 -3.82
C GLY A 651 34.21 27.02 -4.78
#